data_AF-A0A2E2RFN0-F1
#
_entry.id   AF-A0A2E2RFN0-F1
#
_cell.length_a   1.000
_cell.length_b   1.000
_cell.length_c   1.000
_cell.angle_alpha   90.00
_cell.angle_beta   90.00
_cell.angle_gamma   90.00
#
_symmetry.space_group_name_H-M   'P 1'
#
loop_
_entity.id
_entity.type
_entity.pdbx_description
1 polymer ?
#
loop_
_entity_poly.entity_id
_entity_poly.type
_entity_poly.pdbx_seq_one_letter_code
_entity_poly.pdbx_strand_id
1 'polypeptide(L)'
;MAGTSRNSTTGRARNLATNKQRAVLAVTDGLGFSRERGRGVVNGAWGHLEAGDREQLISAARGVGRSPAWARNLLYPVYVESLEADTPTPRALEWIGNLEAARESLGNALRDRVDALVELVADEHRYVPWASGVRNLWQLRNANLSIPTSASGIWAGFEDLDPPVQGNSETGHQQIGNTSLAPQLPLEITRAIDTGEFFDNPALNSVLSRAKSRGATVNFCYLLSGVGGGEGRVHSAWNHLEAFLELVFDKHGFDPSSVQMQAILDGRDSAIDSSINAYGPGDESGNFLGRLQKLLAKYDAQRSLAWVVGRSIAMDRDYREAAAKSDFDHLTGALGQPISNFNELRAVIAGVHSGPEGKTDQDVPQISVLRPDGSMPAISADDAFIDLNFRSDRQRSKIGFLAGARQFLAEEGAARGRSWDGAWIDHGLDLDICGIAEYHPIFEAEHGVSVAFRTEPHADNFLARWPELVGADEYTLVAESVKASHMGYFFRGRRETPVAGANEVRIVTPSHGDNDGVSADTDFYLHPGMRANEITEAVLRAISTGTSRLICCNIAAPDMVGHLLPARYEEAKTAYVAAADALVLMASSATQHGLHMIITSDHGNIEDDTSTHSVNDVLTTVIRADISHGNPSAGVAIPVFQARLFDIAPTVLGLLGLTLPDSDGAGDSDSQPAQPAAENTSATRKLGTDADRFVGRPLTVNG
;
A
#
# COMPACT_ATOMS: atom_id res chain seq x y z
N MET A 1 79.08 -18.65 19.04
CA MET A 1 78.20 -17.56 19.53
C MET A 1 77.10 -17.41 18.49
N ALA A 2 75.95 -18.07 18.65
CA ALA A 2 74.71 -17.49 19.21
C ALA A 2 74.42 -16.12 18.54
N GLY A 3 73.46 -15.94 17.63
CA GLY A 3 72.17 -16.59 17.41
C GLY A 3 71.08 -15.72 18.03
N THR A 4 70.19 -15.13 17.21
CA THR A 4 68.74 -15.01 17.47
C THR A 4 68.05 -14.25 16.33
N SER A 5 67.05 -14.91 15.74
CA SER A 5 66.05 -14.30 14.88
C SER A 5 65.06 -13.48 15.72
N ARG A 6 64.43 -12.46 15.14
CA ARG A 6 63.23 -11.83 15.71
C ARG A 6 62.13 -11.77 14.67
N ASN A 7 61.11 -12.58 14.95
CA ASN A 7 59.79 -12.58 14.33
C ASN A 7 59.18 -11.18 14.30
N SER A 8 58.62 -10.83 13.14
CA SER A 8 57.68 -9.74 12.95
C SER A 8 56.26 -10.22 13.29
N THR A 9 55.84 -10.01 14.54
CA THR A 9 54.43 -10.02 14.93
C THR A 9 54.24 -9.00 16.03
N THR A 10 53.45 -7.96 15.75
CA THR A 10 52.44 -7.32 16.64
C THR A 10 52.21 -5.88 16.21
N GLY A 11 50.94 -5.53 16.03
CA GLY A 11 50.52 -4.21 15.55
C GLY A 11 49.20 -4.19 14.78
N ARG A 12 48.42 -5.27 14.75
CA ARG A 12 46.97 -5.19 14.51
C ARG A 12 46.35 -4.52 15.74
N ALA A 13 46.47 -3.20 15.82
CA ALA A 13 45.54 -2.40 16.59
C ALA A 13 44.19 -2.47 15.86
N ARG A 14 43.44 -3.55 16.11
CA ARG A 14 42.00 -3.53 15.91
C ARG A 14 41.50 -2.40 16.81
N ASN A 15 41.06 -1.30 16.20
CA ASN A 15 40.17 -0.36 16.83
C ASN A 15 38.98 -1.15 17.36
N LEU A 16 39.04 -1.51 18.65
CA LEU A 16 37.91 -1.89 19.48
C LEU A 16 37.09 -0.63 19.81
N ALA A 17 36.80 0.19 18.80
CA ALA A 17 35.73 1.17 18.87
C ALA A 17 34.43 0.35 18.82
N THR A 18 33.86 0.09 20.00
CA THR A 18 32.48 -0.34 20.26
C THR A 18 31.78 -0.95 19.04
N ASN A 19 31.81 -2.28 18.90
CA ASN A 19 31.27 -2.99 17.72
C ASN A 19 29.73 -2.88 17.69
N LYS A 20 29.21 -1.71 17.30
CA LYS A 20 27.78 -1.42 17.16
C LYS A 20 27.20 -2.39 16.14
N GLN A 21 26.06 -3.00 16.46
CA GLN A 21 25.36 -3.88 15.52
C GLN A 21 24.90 -3.07 14.31
N ARG A 22 24.97 -3.70 13.13
CA ARG A 22 24.66 -3.12 11.83
C ARG A 22 23.70 -4.05 11.08
N ALA A 23 22.86 -3.49 10.23
CA ALA A 23 21.85 -4.26 9.49
C ALA A 23 21.69 -3.81 8.04
N VAL A 24 21.24 -4.74 7.20
CA VAL A 24 20.73 -4.50 5.84
C VAL A 24 19.23 -4.77 5.83
N LEU A 25 18.42 -3.86 5.29
CA LEU A 25 17.01 -4.07 4.99
C LEU A 25 16.82 -4.04 3.47
N ALA A 26 16.65 -5.21 2.87
CA ALA A 26 16.34 -5.33 1.44
C ALA A 26 14.83 -5.50 1.26
N VAL A 27 14.20 -4.52 0.61
CA VAL A 27 12.79 -4.54 0.24
C VAL A 27 12.71 -4.82 -1.25
N THR A 28 12.12 -5.94 -1.65
CA THR A 28 11.68 -6.11 -3.04
C THR A 28 10.37 -5.39 -3.25
N ASP A 29 10.15 -4.91 -4.46
CA ASP A 29 8.86 -4.38 -4.88
C ASP A 29 8.06 -5.48 -5.57
N GLY A 30 6.81 -5.72 -5.16
CA GLY A 30 5.87 -6.61 -5.87
C GLY A 30 6.22 -8.11 -5.87
N LEU A 31 6.85 -8.63 -4.81
CA LEU A 31 7.22 -10.04 -4.64
C LEU A 31 6.39 -10.74 -3.54
N GLY A 32 5.18 -11.16 -3.87
CA GLY A 32 4.29 -11.92 -2.99
C GLY A 32 4.45 -13.44 -3.13
N PHE A 33 3.57 -14.19 -2.46
CA PHE A 33 3.36 -15.62 -2.73
C PHE A 33 1.88 -15.98 -2.71
N SER A 34 1.44 -16.78 -3.69
CA SER A 34 0.04 -17.17 -3.80
C SER A 34 -0.18 -18.58 -3.23
N ARG A 35 -0.91 -18.66 -2.11
CA ARG A 35 -1.30 -19.95 -1.51
C ARG A 35 -2.15 -20.78 -2.45
N GLU A 36 -3.04 -20.14 -3.21
CA GLU A 36 -3.90 -20.83 -4.18
C GLU A 36 -3.08 -21.43 -5.32
N ARG A 37 -2.24 -20.61 -6.00
CA ARG A 37 -1.40 -21.09 -7.10
C ARG A 37 -0.39 -22.13 -6.61
N GLY A 38 0.27 -21.88 -5.47
CA GLY A 38 1.19 -22.83 -4.86
C GLY A 38 0.54 -24.18 -4.55
N ARG A 39 -0.69 -24.18 -4.03
CA ARG A 39 -1.48 -25.41 -3.80
C ARG A 39 -1.85 -26.10 -5.12
N GLY A 40 -2.17 -25.32 -6.15
CA GLY A 40 -2.39 -25.82 -7.52
C GLY A 40 -1.17 -26.58 -8.04
N VAL A 41 0.01 -25.96 -7.95
CA VAL A 41 1.29 -26.55 -8.37
C VAL A 41 1.60 -27.83 -7.59
N VAL A 42 1.48 -27.81 -6.26
CA VAL A 42 1.74 -28.98 -5.42
C VAL A 42 0.81 -30.14 -5.76
N ASN A 43 -0.48 -29.86 -5.99
CA ASN A 43 -1.43 -30.90 -6.39
C ASN A 43 -1.13 -31.47 -7.79
N GLY A 44 -0.77 -30.61 -8.76
CA GLY A 44 -0.37 -31.03 -10.10
C GLY A 44 0.90 -31.88 -10.07
N ALA A 45 1.95 -31.41 -9.40
CA ALA A 45 3.21 -32.12 -9.23
C ALA A 45 3.02 -33.46 -8.50
N TRP A 46 2.18 -33.50 -7.44
CA TRP A 46 1.84 -34.75 -6.77
C TRP A 46 1.20 -35.78 -7.72
N GLY A 47 0.33 -35.31 -8.64
CA GLY A 47 -0.30 -36.13 -9.67
C GLY A 47 0.71 -36.75 -10.63
N HIS A 48 1.76 -36.02 -10.99
CA HIS A 48 2.82 -36.44 -11.91
C HIS A 48 3.92 -37.31 -11.29
N LEU A 49 4.03 -37.37 -9.96
CA LEU A 49 5.03 -38.23 -9.30
C LEU A 49 4.84 -39.71 -9.62
N GLU A 50 5.95 -40.38 -9.93
CA GLU A 50 6.00 -41.84 -10.02
C GLU A 50 5.62 -42.50 -8.69
N ALA A 51 5.02 -43.69 -8.75
CA ALA A 51 4.55 -44.40 -7.56
C ALA A 51 5.68 -44.65 -6.53
N GLY A 52 6.90 -44.94 -6.99
CA GLY A 52 8.06 -45.18 -6.13
C GLY A 52 8.55 -43.93 -5.41
N ASP A 53 8.57 -42.77 -6.10
CA ASP A 53 8.93 -41.49 -5.50
C ASP A 53 7.85 -41.04 -4.50
N ARG A 54 6.57 -41.25 -4.84
CA ARG A 54 5.45 -40.97 -3.93
C ARG A 54 5.51 -41.79 -2.65
N GLU A 55 5.84 -43.09 -2.71
CA GLU A 55 5.95 -43.92 -1.49
C GLU A 55 7.13 -43.49 -0.62
N GLN A 56 8.25 -43.03 -1.20
CA GLN A 56 9.38 -42.48 -0.44
C GLN A 56 8.99 -41.22 0.33
N LEU A 57 8.24 -40.30 -0.30
CA LEU A 57 7.69 -39.11 0.37
C LEU A 57 6.72 -39.48 1.49
N ILE A 58 5.83 -40.47 1.26
CA ILE A 58 4.91 -40.97 2.28
C ILE A 58 5.67 -41.60 3.45
N SER A 59 6.74 -42.34 3.17
CA SER A 59 7.61 -42.93 4.20
C SER A 59 8.28 -41.86 5.05
N ALA A 60 8.83 -40.82 4.42
CA ALA A 60 9.42 -39.68 5.13
C ALA A 60 8.39 -38.96 6.02
N ALA A 61 7.17 -38.74 5.52
CA ALA A 61 6.07 -38.18 6.32
C ALA A 61 5.73 -39.05 7.54
N ARG A 62 5.64 -40.37 7.37
CA ARG A 62 5.42 -41.30 8.50
C ARG A 62 6.56 -41.25 9.51
N GLY A 63 7.80 -41.06 9.05
CA GLY A 63 9.00 -40.93 9.89
C GLY A 63 8.93 -39.77 10.88
N VAL A 64 8.22 -38.70 10.55
CA VAL A 64 7.97 -37.53 11.41
C VAL A 64 6.55 -37.55 12.04
N GLY A 65 5.88 -38.71 12.05
CA GLY A 65 4.57 -38.87 12.68
C GLY A 65 3.41 -38.21 11.93
N ARG A 66 3.57 -37.91 10.63
CA ARG A 66 2.54 -37.28 9.78
C ARG A 66 1.85 -38.30 8.88
N SER A 67 0.65 -37.95 8.42
CA SER A 67 -0.19 -38.83 7.60
C SER A 67 0.31 -38.93 6.16
N PRO A 68 -0.08 -39.97 5.39
CA PRO A 68 0.24 -40.03 3.96
C PRO A 68 -0.27 -38.84 3.16
N ALA A 69 -1.42 -38.26 3.53
CA ALA A 69 -1.94 -37.06 2.87
C ALA A 69 -1.06 -35.82 3.10
N TRP A 70 -0.39 -35.74 4.26
CA TRP A 70 0.53 -34.66 4.59
C TRP A 70 1.81 -34.69 3.75
N ALA A 71 2.21 -35.84 3.19
CA ALA A 71 3.42 -35.97 2.39
C ALA A 71 3.47 -35.05 1.16
N ARG A 72 2.31 -34.57 0.67
CA ARG A 72 2.22 -33.54 -0.37
C ARG A 72 2.95 -32.25 0.00
N ASN A 73 2.99 -31.93 1.30
CA ASN A 73 3.63 -30.70 1.75
C ASN A 73 5.16 -30.73 1.57
N LEU A 74 5.76 -31.90 1.36
CA LEU A 74 7.19 -32.02 1.03
C LEU A 74 7.53 -31.45 -0.35
N LEU A 75 6.53 -31.18 -1.20
CA LEU A 75 6.72 -30.57 -2.51
C LEU A 75 6.80 -29.04 -2.45
N TYR A 76 6.48 -28.40 -1.32
CA TYR A 76 6.70 -26.96 -1.17
C TYR A 76 8.22 -26.69 -1.10
N PRO A 77 8.79 -25.92 -2.04
CA PRO A 77 10.20 -25.59 -2.02
C PRO A 77 10.55 -24.64 -0.86
N VAL A 78 9.60 -23.79 -0.46
CA VAL A 78 9.69 -22.89 0.68
C VAL A 78 8.65 -23.32 1.72
N TYR A 79 9.09 -23.78 2.89
CA TYR A 79 8.22 -24.50 3.84
C TYR A 79 7.08 -23.64 4.38
N VAL A 80 7.36 -22.35 4.60
CA VAL A 80 6.40 -21.40 5.17
C VAL A 80 5.23 -21.11 4.23
N GLU A 81 5.39 -21.30 2.91
CA GLU A 81 4.33 -21.14 1.93
C GLU A 81 3.27 -22.26 2.01
N SER A 82 3.56 -23.35 2.73
CA SER A 82 2.59 -24.43 3.00
C SER A 82 1.65 -24.16 4.17
N LEU A 83 1.87 -23.07 4.91
CA LEU A 83 1.05 -22.70 6.06
C LEU A 83 -0.22 -21.99 5.61
N GLU A 84 -1.34 -22.33 6.25
CA GLU A 84 -2.56 -21.54 6.15
C GLU A 84 -2.40 -20.21 6.90
N ALA A 85 -3.16 -19.20 6.48
CA ALA A 85 -3.21 -17.91 7.17
C ALA A 85 -3.60 -18.09 8.66
N ASP A 86 -3.14 -17.18 9.50
CA ASP A 86 -3.42 -17.15 10.94
C ASP A 86 -2.99 -18.40 11.73
N THR A 87 -2.05 -19.19 11.21
CA THR A 87 -1.53 -20.36 11.92
C THR A 87 -0.84 -19.94 13.23
N PRO A 88 -1.21 -20.51 14.40
CA PRO A 88 -0.53 -20.19 15.66
C PRO A 88 0.97 -20.51 15.62
N THR A 89 1.80 -19.63 16.17
CA THR A 89 3.27 -19.74 16.12
C THR A 89 3.83 -21.11 16.54
N PRO A 90 3.41 -21.72 17.67
CA PRO A 90 3.91 -23.05 18.04
C PRO A 90 3.59 -24.12 17.00
N ARG A 91 2.42 -24.05 16.39
CA ARG A 91 1.97 -25.01 15.36
C ARG A 91 2.72 -24.79 14.05
N ALA A 92 2.99 -23.55 13.67
CA ALA A 92 3.78 -23.22 12.48
C ALA A 92 5.22 -23.75 12.61
N LEU A 93 5.87 -23.50 13.76
CA LEU A 93 7.22 -23.99 14.04
C LEU A 93 7.29 -25.52 14.03
N GLU A 94 6.32 -26.19 14.67
CA GLU A 94 6.22 -27.66 14.61
C GLU A 94 6.03 -28.15 13.17
N TRP A 95 5.19 -27.49 12.38
CA TRP A 95 4.93 -27.85 10.99
C TRP A 95 6.18 -27.74 10.11
N ILE A 96 6.89 -26.60 10.20
CA ILE A 96 8.13 -26.35 9.47
C ILE A 96 9.21 -27.34 9.89
N GLY A 97 9.40 -27.58 11.18
CA GLY A 97 10.37 -28.54 11.68
C GLY A 97 10.11 -29.98 11.20
N ASN A 98 8.84 -30.37 11.06
CA ASN A 98 8.49 -31.66 10.46
C ASN A 98 8.81 -31.72 8.95
N LEU A 99 8.61 -30.63 8.22
CA LEU A 99 8.97 -30.55 6.79
C LEU A 99 10.47 -30.66 6.58
N GLU A 100 11.25 -29.95 7.40
CA GLU A 100 12.70 -30.00 7.41
C GLU A 100 13.20 -31.43 7.69
N ALA A 101 12.82 -32.01 8.84
CA ALA A 101 13.25 -33.36 9.21
C ALA A 101 12.84 -34.43 8.19
N ALA A 102 11.63 -34.34 7.62
CA ALA A 102 11.17 -35.25 6.58
C ALA A 102 11.95 -35.07 5.27
N ARG A 103 12.21 -33.83 4.80
CA ARG A 103 12.98 -33.60 3.57
C ARG A 103 14.46 -33.98 3.72
N GLU A 104 15.06 -33.79 4.90
CA GLU A 104 16.43 -34.24 5.17
C GLU A 104 16.60 -35.75 5.07
N SER A 105 15.56 -36.52 5.42
CA SER A 105 15.56 -37.98 5.31
C SER A 105 15.56 -38.51 3.86
N LEU A 106 15.22 -37.65 2.89
CA LEU A 106 15.16 -38.02 1.47
C LEU A 106 16.55 -37.98 0.83
N GLY A 107 16.83 -38.91 -0.09
CA GLY A 107 18.05 -38.87 -0.90
C GLY A 107 18.10 -37.63 -1.82
N ASN A 108 19.30 -37.08 -2.04
CA ASN A 108 19.49 -35.88 -2.89
C ASN A 108 18.88 -36.04 -4.27
N ALA A 109 19.08 -37.20 -4.92
CA ALA A 109 18.52 -37.46 -6.25
C ALA A 109 16.98 -37.41 -6.29
N LEU A 110 16.30 -37.81 -5.20
CA LEU A 110 14.84 -37.69 -5.11
C LEU A 110 14.43 -36.23 -4.89
N ARG A 111 15.13 -35.51 -4.01
CA ARG A 111 14.89 -34.06 -3.80
C ARG A 111 15.04 -33.28 -5.10
N ASP A 112 16.09 -33.55 -5.87
CA ASP A 112 16.34 -32.89 -7.15
C ASP A 112 15.23 -33.16 -8.17
N ARG A 113 14.73 -34.39 -8.24
CA ARG A 113 13.59 -34.74 -9.11
C ARG A 113 12.30 -34.06 -8.67
N VAL A 114 12.03 -34.02 -7.36
CA VAL A 114 10.85 -33.33 -6.80
C VAL A 114 10.91 -31.84 -7.12
N ASP A 115 12.04 -31.19 -6.87
CA ASP A 115 12.20 -29.76 -7.13
C ASP A 115 12.08 -29.45 -8.63
N ALA A 116 12.68 -30.27 -9.50
CA ALA A 116 12.55 -30.13 -10.96
C ALA A 116 11.09 -30.31 -11.44
N LEU A 117 10.35 -31.23 -10.83
CA LEU A 117 8.94 -31.43 -11.16
C LEU A 117 8.07 -30.26 -10.70
N VAL A 118 8.36 -29.70 -9.52
CA VAL A 118 7.68 -28.52 -8.99
C VAL A 118 7.93 -27.31 -9.88
N GLU A 119 9.16 -27.11 -10.36
CA GLU A 119 9.51 -26.06 -11.33
C GLU A 119 8.72 -26.19 -12.63
N LEU A 120 8.65 -27.40 -13.18
CA LEU A 120 7.93 -27.68 -14.42
C LEU A 120 6.42 -27.37 -14.27
N VAL A 121 5.80 -27.88 -13.21
CA VAL A 121 4.37 -27.67 -12.98
C VAL A 121 4.09 -26.22 -12.58
N ALA A 122 5.01 -25.54 -11.89
CA ALA A 122 4.91 -24.10 -11.64
C ALA A 122 4.85 -23.30 -12.94
N ASP A 123 5.61 -23.68 -13.95
CA ASP A 123 5.59 -23.03 -15.27
C ASP A 123 4.23 -23.23 -15.97
N GLU A 124 3.65 -24.44 -15.88
CA GLU A 124 2.29 -24.74 -16.38
C GLU A 124 1.21 -23.88 -15.70
N HIS A 125 1.39 -23.62 -14.40
CA HIS A 125 0.51 -22.77 -13.59
C HIS A 125 0.88 -21.27 -13.65
N ARG A 126 1.90 -20.92 -14.44
CA ARG A 126 2.41 -19.55 -14.59
C ARG A 126 2.77 -18.90 -13.25
N TYR A 127 3.29 -19.69 -12.31
CA TYR A 127 3.70 -19.24 -10.98
C TYR A 127 5.20 -18.91 -10.96
N VAL A 128 5.51 -17.66 -11.31
CA VAL A 128 6.89 -17.15 -11.50
C VAL A 128 7.86 -17.53 -10.37
N PRO A 129 7.52 -17.39 -9.07
CA PRO A 129 8.48 -17.62 -7.99
C PRO A 129 9.09 -19.02 -7.95
N TRP A 130 8.32 -20.03 -8.38
CA TRP A 130 8.79 -21.41 -8.43
C TRP A 130 9.23 -21.82 -9.84
N ALA A 131 8.57 -21.33 -10.88
CA ALA A 131 8.92 -21.60 -12.27
C ALA A 131 10.31 -21.06 -12.67
N SER A 132 10.79 -20.03 -11.96
CA SER A 132 12.11 -19.43 -12.20
C SER A 132 13.29 -20.30 -11.77
N GLY A 133 13.06 -21.39 -11.01
CA GLY A 133 14.11 -22.36 -10.63
C GLY A 133 15.19 -21.81 -9.70
N VAL A 134 14.90 -20.75 -8.94
CA VAL A 134 15.89 -20.05 -8.09
C VAL A 134 16.04 -20.72 -6.73
N ARG A 135 16.59 -21.94 -6.74
CA ARG A 135 16.67 -22.83 -5.57
C ARG A 135 17.49 -22.26 -4.41
N ASN A 136 18.50 -21.44 -4.69
CA ASN A 136 19.34 -20.77 -3.68
C ASN A 136 18.53 -19.81 -2.79
N LEU A 137 17.55 -19.09 -3.34
CA LEU A 137 16.65 -18.25 -2.53
C LEU A 137 15.72 -19.10 -1.67
N TRP A 138 15.21 -20.22 -2.19
CA TRP A 138 14.38 -21.14 -1.38
C TRP A 138 15.18 -21.69 -0.20
N GLN A 139 16.42 -22.12 -0.45
CA GLN A 139 17.33 -22.59 0.58
C GLN A 139 17.64 -21.50 1.61
N LEU A 140 17.91 -20.27 1.17
CA LEU A 140 18.13 -19.14 2.07
C LEU A 140 16.92 -18.90 2.98
N ARG A 141 15.71 -18.94 2.42
CA ARG A 141 14.46 -18.78 3.18
C ARG A 141 14.23 -19.90 4.19
N ASN A 142 14.50 -21.16 3.82
CA ASN A 142 14.32 -22.30 4.73
C ASN A 142 15.41 -22.38 5.80
N ALA A 143 16.62 -21.90 5.53
CA ALA A 143 17.73 -21.90 6.48
C ALA A 143 17.63 -20.78 7.54
N ASN A 144 16.67 -19.87 7.41
CA ASN A 144 16.49 -18.71 8.27
C ASN A 144 15.03 -18.59 8.72
N LEU A 145 14.75 -17.73 9.70
CA LEU A 145 13.38 -17.44 10.08
C LEU A 145 12.70 -16.68 8.94
N SER A 146 11.78 -17.35 8.25
CA SER A 146 10.90 -16.73 7.25
C SER A 146 9.47 -16.75 7.77
N ILE A 147 8.77 -15.63 7.66
CA ILE A 147 7.40 -15.45 8.17
C ILE A 147 6.54 -14.82 7.06
N PRO A 148 5.36 -15.41 6.74
CA PRO A 148 4.33 -14.73 5.95
C PRO A 148 3.99 -13.37 6.55
N THR A 149 4.00 -12.32 5.73
CA THR A 149 3.78 -10.95 6.16
C THR A 149 2.62 -10.36 5.37
N SER A 150 1.60 -9.87 6.06
CA SER A 150 0.44 -9.27 5.41
C SER A 150 0.77 -7.86 4.92
N ALA A 151 0.43 -7.62 3.65
CA ALA A 151 0.82 -6.44 2.89
C ALA A 151 -0.36 -5.80 2.14
N SER A 152 -1.59 -6.08 2.56
CA SER A 152 -2.83 -5.59 1.92
C SER A 152 -3.88 -5.20 2.98
N GLY A 153 -4.93 -4.51 2.55
CA GLY A 153 -6.05 -4.08 3.37
C GLY A 153 -5.64 -3.22 4.57
N ILE A 154 -6.20 -3.53 5.73
CA ILE A 154 -5.86 -2.85 7.00
C ILE A 154 -4.36 -2.91 7.32
N TRP A 155 -3.66 -3.95 6.89
CA TRP A 155 -2.22 -4.10 7.13
C TRP A 155 -1.35 -3.26 6.21
N ALA A 156 -1.91 -2.75 5.11
CA ALA A 156 -1.32 -1.70 4.28
C ALA A 156 -1.77 -0.29 4.67
N GLY A 157 -2.65 -0.15 5.68
CA GLY A 157 -3.15 1.13 6.17
C GLY A 157 -4.45 1.60 5.50
N PHE A 158 -5.14 0.72 4.76
CA PHE A 158 -6.50 0.98 4.25
C PHE A 158 -7.56 0.58 5.29
N GLU A 159 -8.84 0.79 4.99
CA GLU A 159 -9.92 0.29 5.85
C GLU A 159 -9.96 -1.25 5.93
N ASP A 160 -10.52 -1.78 7.02
CA ASP A 160 -10.75 -3.22 7.23
C ASP A 160 -11.98 -3.66 6.40
N LEU A 161 -11.77 -3.90 5.11
CA LEU A 161 -12.80 -4.22 4.10
C LEU A 161 -12.70 -5.67 3.60
N ASP A 162 -13.83 -6.20 3.12
CA ASP A 162 -13.90 -7.48 2.42
C ASP A 162 -14.53 -7.30 1.02
N PRO A 163 -13.81 -7.63 -0.08
CA PRO A 163 -12.40 -8.01 -0.11
C PRO A 163 -11.48 -6.83 0.29
N PRO A 164 -10.26 -7.11 0.76
CA PRO A 164 -9.30 -6.07 1.15
C PRO A 164 -8.77 -5.30 -0.07
N VAL A 165 -8.38 -4.04 0.15
CA VAL A 165 -7.67 -3.24 -0.85
C VAL A 165 -6.26 -3.80 -1.05
N GLN A 166 -5.83 -3.99 -2.30
CA GLN A 166 -4.47 -4.43 -2.60
C GLN A 166 -3.42 -3.44 -2.04
N GLY A 167 -2.28 -3.97 -1.59
CA GLY A 167 -1.12 -3.15 -1.24
C GLY A 167 -0.50 -2.51 -2.48
N ASN A 168 0.36 -1.51 -2.26
CA ASN A 168 1.18 -0.91 -3.31
C ASN A 168 2.49 -0.38 -2.72
N SER A 169 3.41 0.07 -3.57
CA SER A 169 4.74 0.44 -3.11
C SER A 169 4.75 1.63 -2.14
N GLU A 170 3.81 2.58 -2.28
CA GLU A 170 3.68 3.75 -1.40
C GLU A 170 3.28 3.29 0.01
N THR A 171 2.23 2.48 0.09
CA THR A 171 1.69 2.02 1.37
C THR A 171 2.62 1.03 2.04
N GLY A 172 3.22 0.11 1.29
CA GLY A 172 4.10 -0.90 1.86
C GLY A 172 5.39 -0.30 2.42
N HIS A 173 6.08 0.57 1.67
CA HIS A 173 7.27 1.27 2.19
C HIS A 173 6.94 2.16 3.40
N GLN A 174 5.76 2.78 3.41
CA GLN A 174 5.29 3.53 4.57
C GLN A 174 5.15 2.61 5.78
N GLN A 175 4.48 1.46 5.67
CA GLN A 175 4.32 0.55 6.82
C GLN A 175 5.68 0.01 7.31
N ILE A 176 6.57 -0.40 6.42
CA ILE A 176 7.90 -0.93 6.79
C ILE A 176 8.70 0.10 7.60
N GLY A 177 8.56 1.38 7.27
CA GLY A 177 9.24 2.49 7.96
C GLY A 177 8.65 2.88 9.33
N ASN A 178 7.47 2.37 9.70
CA ASN A 178 6.78 2.77 10.92
C ASN A 178 6.74 1.63 11.95
N THR A 179 6.75 2.00 13.24
CA THR A 179 6.70 1.05 14.36
C THR A 179 5.28 0.71 14.80
N SER A 180 4.29 1.28 14.13
CA SER A 180 2.85 1.09 14.33
C SER A 180 2.16 1.21 12.97
N LEU A 181 0.87 0.88 12.91
CA LEU A 181 0.10 1.08 11.68
C LEU A 181 0.14 2.55 11.28
N ALA A 182 0.68 2.82 10.09
CA ALA A 182 0.66 4.13 9.47
C ALA A 182 -0.58 4.25 8.57
N PRO A 183 -1.69 4.85 9.03
CA PRO A 183 -2.93 4.87 8.25
C PRO A 183 -2.76 5.64 6.94
N GLN A 184 -3.48 5.20 5.91
CA GLN A 184 -3.72 6.00 4.72
C GLN A 184 -4.89 6.93 4.97
N LEU A 185 -4.95 8.04 4.23
CA LEU A 185 -5.99 9.05 4.38
C LEU A 185 -7.43 8.49 4.43
N PRO A 186 -7.85 7.52 3.58
CA PRO A 186 -9.20 6.95 3.72
C PRO A 186 -9.45 6.26 5.06
N LEU A 187 -8.45 5.60 5.65
CA LEU A 187 -8.54 5.03 6.98
C LEU A 187 -8.51 6.11 8.07
N GLU A 188 -7.72 7.17 7.91
CA GLU A 188 -7.71 8.31 8.83
C GLU A 188 -9.10 8.95 8.92
N ILE A 189 -9.74 9.22 7.77
CA ILE A 189 -11.10 9.76 7.69
C ILE A 189 -12.11 8.79 8.30
N THR A 190 -12.03 7.49 7.96
CA THR A 190 -12.93 6.47 8.51
C THR A 190 -12.83 6.37 10.03
N ARG A 191 -11.62 6.39 10.59
CA ARG A 191 -11.42 6.42 12.06
C ARG A 191 -11.99 7.68 12.70
N ALA A 192 -11.85 8.83 12.04
CA ALA A 192 -12.46 10.08 12.52
C ALA A 192 -14.01 9.99 12.49
N ILE A 193 -14.59 9.29 11.53
CA ILE A 193 -16.04 9.02 11.50
C ILE A 193 -16.43 8.12 12.68
N ASP A 194 -15.72 7.01 12.87
CA ASP A 194 -16.01 6.02 13.92
C ASP A 194 -15.89 6.60 15.34
N THR A 195 -14.95 7.53 15.54
CA THR A 195 -14.71 8.20 16.84
C THR A 195 -15.57 9.46 17.04
N GLY A 196 -16.20 9.96 15.99
CA GLY A 196 -17.00 11.19 15.99
C GLY A 196 -16.21 12.47 15.65
N GLU A 197 -14.88 12.43 15.63
CA GLU A 197 -14.00 13.57 15.32
C GLU A 197 -14.28 14.19 13.93
N PHE A 198 -14.76 13.39 12.97
CA PHE A 198 -15.19 13.88 11.66
C PHE A 198 -16.30 14.95 11.79
N PHE A 199 -17.25 14.73 12.70
CA PHE A 199 -18.38 15.64 12.92
C PHE A 199 -17.98 16.91 13.67
N ASP A 200 -16.88 16.88 14.40
CA ASP A 200 -16.31 18.04 15.10
C ASP A 200 -15.19 18.74 14.29
N ASN A 201 -14.90 18.27 13.06
CA ASN A 201 -13.81 18.80 12.25
C ASN A 201 -13.99 20.32 12.00
N PRO A 202 -13.01 21.16 12.37
CA PRO A 202 -13.19 22.61 12.34
C PRO A 202 -13.31 23.16 10.92
N ALA A 203 -12.66 22.57 9.91
CA ALA A 203 -12.74 23.07 8.53
C ALA A 203 -14.15 22.85 7.96
N LEU A 204 -14.66 21.62 8.06
CA LEU A 204 -16.01 21.27 7.59
C LEU A 204 -17.08 22.11 8.31
N ASN A 205 -17.02 22.17 9.63
CA ASN A 205 -17.99 22.91 10.43
C ASN A 205 -17.95 24.42 10.15
N SER A 206 -16.77 24.98 9.91
CA SER A 206 -16.60 26.41 9.66
C SER A 206 -17.21 26.82 8.32
N VAL A 207 -16.98 26.06 7.24
CA VAL A 207 -17.61 26.29 5.92
C VAL A 207 -19.13 26.15 5.99
N LEU A 208 -19.63 25.06 6.60
CA LEU A 208 -21.08 24.84 6.74
C LEU A 208 -21.76 25.93 7.59
N SER A 209 -21.16 26.32 8.72
CA SER A 209 -21.71 27.39 9.58
C SER A 209 -21.77 28.73 8.85
N ARG A 210 -20.71 29.05 8.09
CA ARG A 210 -20.65 30.26 7.28
C ARG A 210 -21.71 30.26 6.18
N ALA A 211 -21.85 29.16 5.43
CA ALA A 211 -22.89 29.02 4.41
C ALA A 211 -24.29 29.22 5.01
N LYS A 212 -24.58 28.56 6.14
CA LYS A 212 -25.86 28.69 6.85
C LYS A 212 -26.14 30.13 7.29
N SER A 213 -25.12 30.83 7.80
CA SER A 213 -25.26 32.22 8.26
C SER A 213 -25.59 33.21 7.13
N ARG A 214 -25.11 32.92 5.91
CA ARG A 214 -25.36 33.74 4.70
C ARG A 214 -26.62 33.31 3.94
N GLY A 215 -27.20 32.14 4.27
CA GLY A 215 -28.24 31.51 3.46
C GLY A 215 -27.71 31.07 2.09
N ALA A 216 -26.43 30.74 2.01
CA ALA A 216 -25.76 30.32 0.77
C ALA A 216 -25.98 28.82 0.50
N THR A 217 -25.87 28.40 -0.75
CA THR A 217 -26.03 27.00 -1.15
C THR A 217 -24.79 26.19 -0.76
N VAL A 218 -25.00 24.96 -0.29
CA VAL A 218 -23.91 24.00 -0.07
C VAL A 218 -23.79 23.12 -1.31
N ASN A 219 -22.71 23.31 -2.06
CA ASN A 219 -22.36 22.48 -3.20
C ASN A 219 -21.31 21.45 -2.78
N PHE A 220 -21.38 20.23 -3.30
CA PHE A 220 -20.31 19.26 -3.10
C PHE A 220 -20.15 18.32 -4.28
N CYS A 221 -18.96 17.73 -4.43
CA CYS A 221 -18.70 16.70 -5.42
C CYS A 221 -18.17 15.41 -4.79
N TYR A 222 -18.46 14.29 -5.44
CA TYR A 222 -18.06 12.96 -4.98
C TYR A 222 -17.98 11.99 -6.17
N LEU A 223 -16.86 11.28 -6.32
CA LEU A 223 -16.76 10.13 -7.22
C LEU A 223 -17.56 8.96 -6.65
N LEU A 224 -18.55 8.48 -7.40
CA LEU A 224 -19.34 7.31 -7.01
C LEU A 224 -18.45 6.06 -7.00
N SER A 225 -18.18 5.59 -5.79
CA SER A 225 -17.58 4.29 -5.49
C SER A 225 -18.61 3.38 -4.82
N GLY A 226 -18.29 2.10 -4.69
CA GLY A 226 -18.99 1.16 -3.84
C GLY A 226 -18.44 1.12 -2.42
N VAL A 227 -18.76 0.04 -1.71
CA VAL A 227 -18.51 -0.17 -0.29
C VAL A 227 -17.34 -1.14 -0.06
N GLY A 228 -17.11 -2.10 -0.96
CA GLY A 228 -15.98 -3.05 -0.87
C GLY A 228 -14.64 -2.48 -1.36
N GLY A 229 -13.53 -3.15 -1.02
CA GLY A 229 -12.17 -2.72 -1.40
C GLY A 229 -11.89 -2.76 -2.92
N GLY A 230 -12.62 -3.60 -3.66
CA GLY A 230 -12.56 -3.66 -5.12
C GLY A 230 -13.50 -2.68 -5.85
N GLU A 231 -14.32 -1.90 -5.13
CA GLU A 231 -15.43 -1.15 -5.74
C GLU A 231 -15.08 0.34 -5.96
N GLY A 232 -13.91 0.68 -6.52
CA GLY A 232 -13.58 2.08 -6.88
C GLY A 232 -13.18 3.00 -5.72
N ARG A 233 -12.79 2.45 -4.56
CA ARG A 233 -12.34 3.20 -3.35
C ARG A 233 -10.94 3.82 -3.46
N VAL A 234 -10.59 4.35 -4.62
CA VAL A 234 -9.26 4.91 -4.91
C VAL A 234 -9.22 6.42 -4.68
N HIS A 235 -10.30 7.13 -4.99
CA HIS A 235 -10.39 8.58 -4.83
C HIS A 235 -11.42 9.03 -3.80
N SER A 236 -12.35 8.16 -3.44
CA SER A 236 -13.50 8.45 -2.59
C SER A 236 -13.94 7.18 -1.85
N ALA A 237 -14.76 7.33 -0.83
CA ALA A 237 -15.28 6.22 -0.04
C ALA A 237 -16.72 6.47 0.40
N TRP A 238 -17.56 5.43 0.30
CA TRP A 238 -19.00 5.56 0.49
C TRP A 238 -19.39 6.04 1.90
N ASN A 239 -18.71 5.52 2.92
CA ASN A 239 -18.95 5.92 4.30
C ASN A 239 -18.57 7.39 4.57
N HIS A 240 -17.68 7.99 3.77
CA HIS A 240 -17.37 9.43 3.88
C HIS A 240 -18.52 10.28 3.34
N LEU A 241 -19.17 9.85 2.25
CA LEU A 241 -20.39 10.48 1.75
C LEU A 241 -21.50 10.39 2.81
N GLU A 242 -21.72 9.21 3.39
CA GLU A 242 -22.75 9.00 4.43
C GLU A 242 -22.54 9.93 5.64
N ALA A 243 -21.30 9.99 6.15
CA ALA A 243 -20.94 10.86 7.27
C ALA A 243 -21.07 12.35 6.92
N PHE A 244 -20.69 12.76 5.70
CA PHE A 244 -20.87 14.14 5.26
C PHE A 244 -22.36 14.53 5.16
N LEU A 245 -23.22 13.65 4.63
CA LEU A 245 -24.65 13.91 4.57
C LEU A 245 -25.29 13.97 5.97
N GLU A 246 -24.85 13.14 6.92
CA GLU A 246 -25.26 13.26 8.33
C GLU A 246 -24.82 14.61 8.92
N LEU A 247 -23.57 15.03 8.66
CA LEU A 247 -23.08 16.34 9.11
C LEU A 247 -23.94 17.48 8.55
N VAL A 248 -24.26 17.46 7.25
CA VAL A 248 -25.04 18.52 6.59
C VAL A 248 -26.50 18.54 7.05
N PHE A 249 -27.19 17.39 7.03
CA PHE A 249 -28.62 17.33 7.26
C PHE A 249 -29.00 17.16 8.74
N ASP A 250 -28.31 16.29 9.48
CA ASP A 250 -28.71 15.99 10.87
C ASP A 250 -28.05 16.94 11.87
N LYS A 251 -26.76 17.28 11.68
CA LYS A 251 -26.03 18.16 12.61
C LYS A 251 -26.26 19.64 12.29
N HIS A 252 -26.09 20.03 11.03
CA HIS A 252 -26.28 21.42 10.59
C HIS A 252 -27.71 21.75 10.18
N GLY A 253 -28.58 20.78 9.89
CA GLY A 253 -30.00 21.05 9.62
C GLY A 253 -30.24 21.88 8.37
N PHE A 254 -29.47 21.66 7.29
CA PHE A 254 -29.73 22.31 6.00
C PHE A 254 -31.03 21.81 5.37
N ASP A 255 -31.75 22.70 4.69
CA ASP A 255 -32.88 22.31 3.84
C ASP A 255 -32.32 21.60 2.59
N PRO A 256 -32.82 20.41 2.20
CA PRO A 256 -32.34 19.71 1.01
C PRO A 256 -32.38 20.53 -0.29
N SER A 257 -33.26 21.53 -0.39
CA SER A 257 -33.31 22.47 -1.53
C SER A 257 -32.14 23.46 -1.58
N SER A 258 -31.41 23.62 -0.47
CA SER A 258 -30.20 24.45 -0.36
C SER A 258 -28.89 23.67 -0.49
N VAL A 259 -28.98 22.39 -0.88
CA VAL A 259 -27.82 21.50 -1.06
C VAL A 259 -27.80 20.96 -2.48
N GLN A 260 -26.63 21.00 -3.13
CA GLN A 260 -26.42 20.50 -4.49
C GLN A 260 -25.21 19.57 -4.58
N MET A 261 -25.36 18.46 -5.29
CA MET A 261 -24.36 17.41 -5.46
C MET A 261 -23.99 17.26 -6.93
N GLN A 262 -22.69 17.21 -7.20
CA GLN A 262 -22.12 16.63 -8.41
C GLN A 262 -21.71 15.18 -8.15
N ALA A 263 -22.43 14.23 -8.74
CA ALA A 263 -22.03 12.83 -8.78
C ALA A 263 -21.09 12.60 -9.96
N ILE A 264 -19.84 12.24 -9.68
CA ILE A 264 -18.87 11.89 -10.72
C ILE A 264 -18.92 10.36 -10.89
N LEU A 265 -19.06 9.88 -12.13
CA LEU A 265 -19.11 8.44 -12.43
C LEU A 265 -17.71 7.88 -12.67
N ASP A 266 -17.44 6.69 -12.12
CA ASP A 266 -16.12 6.09 -12.14
C ASP A 266 -15.80 5.32 -13.44
N GLY A 267 -16.17 4.04 -13.53
CA GLY A 267 -15.93 3.20 -14.70
C GLY A 267 -14.47 2.84 -14.98
N ARG A 268 -13.56 3.13 -14.04
CA ARG A 268 -12.13 2.86 -14.16
C ARG A 268 -11.55 2.15 -12.94
N ASP A 269 -11.80 2.67 -11.74
CA ASP A 269 -11.38 2.02 -10.49
C ASP A 269 -12.46 1.02 -9.99
N SER A 270 -13.66 1.10 -10.57
CA SER A 270 -14.76 0.13 -10.50
C SER A 270 -15.09 -0.45 -11.88
N ALA A 271 -16.04 -1.39 -11.94
CA ALA A 271 -16.54 -1.92 -13.21
C ALA A 271 -17.08 -0.80 -14.13
N ILE A 272 -16.85 -0.97 -15.44
CA ILE A 272 -17.07 0.06 -16.47
C ILE A 272 -18.49 0.66 -16.52
N ASP A 273 -19.49 -0.05 -16.01
CA ASP A 273 -20.91 0.31 -16.05
C ASP A 273 -21.61 0.20 -14.67
N SER A 274 -20.81 0.19 -13.59
CA SER A 274 -21.25 0.05 -12.20
C SER A 274 -22.24 1.12 -11.70
N SER A 275 -22.35 2.25 -12.40
CA SER A 275 -23.34 3.29 -12.10
C SER A 275 -24.78 2.80 -12.24
N ILE A 276 -25.06 1.92 -13.23
CA ILE A 276 -26.41 1.41 -13.53
C ILE A 276 -26.51 -0.12 -13.51
N ASN A 277 -25.40 -0.85 -13.55
CA ASN A 277 -25.36 -2.30 -13.44
C ASN A 277 -24.77 -2.74 -12.09
N ALA A 278 -25.24 -3.90 -11.58
CA ALA A 278 -24.81 -4.41 -10.29
C ALA A 278 -23.33 -4.80 -10.30
N TYR A 279 -22.67 -4.65 -9.15
CA TYR A 279 -21.27 -5.00 -9.02
C TYR A 279 -21.11 -6.52 -8.83
N GLY A 280 -21.00 -7.25 -9.93
CA GLY A 280 -20.76 -8.69 -9.92
C GLY A 280 -21.94 -9.56 -9.45
N PRO A 281 -21.76 -10.89 -9.40
CA PRO A 281 -22.80 -11.83 -8.97
C PRO A 281 -23.05 -11.72 -7.46
N GLY A 282 -24.27 -11.34 -7.05
CA GLY A 282 -24.67 -11.36 -5.63
C GLY A 282 -24.70 -10.01 -4.91
N ASP A 283 -24.51 -8.88 -5.60
CA ASP A 283 -24.68 -7.54 -5.01
C ASP A 283 -26.17 -7.26 -4.71
N GLU A 284 -26.60 -7.58 -3.48
CA GLU A 284 -27.94 -7.31 -2.96
C GLU A 284 -28.22 -5.80 -2.75
N SER A 285 -27.16 -4.97 -2.69
CA SER A 285 -27.28 -3.52 -2.48
C SER A 285 -27.64 -2.73 -3.74
N GLY A 286 -27.33 -3.28 -4.92
CA GLY A 286 -27.62 -2.72 -6.25
C GLY A 286 -26.55 -1.74 -6.77
N ASN A 287 -26.74 -1.22 -7.99
CA ASN A 287 -25.82 -0.28 -8.65
C ASN A 287 -25.61 1.04 -7.88
N PHE A 288 -24.54 1.78 -8.19
CA PHE A 288 -24.15 2.97 -7.43
C PHE A 288 -25.22 4.06 -7.43
N LEU A 289 -25.92 4.31 -8.54
CA LEU A 289 -27.00 5.30 -8.57
C LEU A 289 -28.21 4.88 -7.74
N GLY A 290 -28.52 3.58 -7.67
CA GLY A 290 -29.56 3.04 -6.82
C GLY A 290 -29.24 3.21 -5.35
N ARG A 291 -27.98 2.97 -4.95
CA ARG A 291 -27.50 3.23 -3.58
C ARG A 291 -27.56 4.73 -3.25
N LEU A 292 -27.12 5.59 -4.16
CA LEU A 292 -27.17 7.04 -3.99
C LEU A 292 -28.62 7.53 -3.83
N GLN A 293 -29.52 7.04 -4.69
CA GLN A 293 -30.93 7.39 -4.62
C GLN A 293 -31.55 7.03 -3.27
N LYS A 294 -31.24 5.84 -2.73
CA LYS A 294 -31.70 5.40 -1.41
C LYS A 294 -31.09 6.25 -0.28
N LEU A 295 -29.79 6.53 -0.35
CA LEU A 295 -29.09 7.33 0.65
C LEU A 295 -29.65 8.76 0.73
N LEU A 296 -29.83 9.41 -0.42
CA LEU A 296 -30.43 10.75 -0.47
C LEU A 296 -31.90 10.75 -0.01
N ALA A 297 -32.65 9.67 -0.27
CA ALA A 297 -34.04 9.55 0.19
C ALA A 297 -34.17 9.50 1.73
N LYS A 298 -33.14 9.07 2.47
CA LYS A 298 -33.11 9.13 3.94
C LYS A 298 -33.32 10.54 4.48
N TYR A 299 -32.90 11.55 3.72
CA TYR A 299 -32.92 12.97 4.09
C TYR A 299 -33.91 13.80 3.26
N ASP A 300 -34.81 13.16 2.51
CA ASP A 300 -35.66 13.83 1.50
C ASP A 300 -34.86 14.66 0.47
N ALA A 301 -33.60 14.25 0.24
CA ALA A 301 -32.59 15.01 -0.50
C ALA A 301 -32.31 14.47 -1.91
N GLN A 302 -33.20 13.64 -2.48
CA GLN A 302 -33.02 13.13 -3.85
C GLN A 302 -32.93 14.26 -4.89
N ARG A 303 -33.47 15.44 -4.59
CA ARG A 303 -33.41 16.64 -5.42
C ARG A 303 -32.09 17.41 -5.29
N SER A 304 -31.27 17.09 -4.30
CA SER A 304 -29.93 17.65 -4.15
C SER A 304 -28.97 17.11 -5.21
N LEU A 305 -29.25 15.98 -5.87
CA LEU A 305 -28.49 15.58 -7.06
C LEU A 305 -28.71 16.60 -8.17
N ALA A 306 -27.68 17.38 -8.49
CA ALA A 306 -27.73 18.49 -9.44
C ALA A 306 -26.99 18.16 -10.74
N TRP A 307 -25.83 17.52 -10.63
CA TRP A 307 -24.96 17.25 -11.77
C TRP A 307 -24.50 15.80 -11.78
N VAL A 308 -24.45 15.18 -12.96
CA VAL A 308 -23.86 13.87 -13.18
C VAL A 308 -22.91 13.94 -14.37
N VAL A 309 -21.69 13.42 -14.22
CA VAL A 309 -20.67 13.51 -15.25
C VAL A 309 -19.63 12.40 -15.07
N GLY A 310 -19.05 11.89 -16.14
CA GLY A 310 -17.96 10.92 -16.09
C GLY A 310 -16.64 11.54 -15.61
N ARG A 311 -15.82 10.76 -14.90
CA ARG A 311 -14.53 11.22 -14.36
C ARG A 311 -13.53 11.70 -15.42
N SER A 312 -13.66 11.28 -16.68
CA SER A 312 -12.78 11.75 -17.77
C SER A 312 -12.85 13.26 -17.99
N ILE A 313 -13.94 13.89 -17.52
CA ILE A 313 -14.16 15.34 -17.57
C ILE A 313 -13.86 15.96 -16.19
N ALA A 314 -14.57 15.53 -15.15
CA ALA A 314 -14.56 16.19 -13.85
C ALA A 314 -13.32 15.91 -12.97
N MET A 315 -12.48 14.94 -13.36
CA MET A 315 -11.32 14.49 -12.58
C MET A 315 -10.05 14.45 -13.45
N ASP A 316 -9.87 15.50 -14.25
CA ASP A 316 -8.68 15.68 -15.08
C ASP A 316 -7.43 15.98 -14.24
N ARG A 317 -6.35 15.23 -14.50
CA ARG A 317 -5.03 15.45 -13.88
C ARG A 317 -3.96 15.88 -14.87
N ASP A 318 -4.29 15.92 -16.16
CA ASP A 318 -3.35 16.28 -17.21
C ASP A 318 -3.37 17.78 -17.51
N TYR A 319 -4.20 18.55 -16.81
CA TYR A 319 -4.42 19.99 -16.99
C TYR A 319 -4.88 20.31 -18.41
N ARG A 320 -5.90 19.58 -18.88
CA ARG A 320 -6.65 19.87 -20.11
C ARG A 320 -7.63 21.00 -19.85
N GLU A 321 -7.31 22.21 -20.29
CA GLU A 321 -8.21 23.38 -20.13
C GLU A 321 -9.62 23.10 -20.68
N ALA A 322 -9.74 22.40 -21.81
CA ALA A 322 -11.04 22.03 -22.36
C ALA A 322 -11.88 21.17 -21.41
N ALA A 323 -11.26 20.23 -20.67
CA ALA A 323 -11.97 19.42 -19.68
C ALA A 323 -12.36 20.25 -18.46
N ALA A 324 -11.42 21.06 -17.94
CA ALA A 324 -11.65 21.95 -16.81
C ALA A 324 -12.78 22.95 -17.08
N LYS A 325 -12.74 23.62 -18.25
CA LYS A 325 -13.79 24.55 -18.68
C LYS A 325 -15.13 23.83 -18.87
N SER A 326 -15.12 22.63 -19.44
CA SER A 326 -16.35 21.88 -19.67
C SER A 326 -17.03 21.43 -18.37
N ASP A 327 -16.26 21.19 -17.30
CA ASP A 327 -16.77 20.93 -15.96
C ASP A 327 -17.22 22.22 -15.26
N PHE A 328 -16.47 23.32 -15.40
CA PHE A 328 -16.89 24.64 -14.91
C PHE A 328 -18.22 25.11 -15.53
N ASP A 329 -18.37 24.99 -16.85
CA ASP A 329 -19.61 25.33 -17.56
C ASP A 329 -20.78 24.44 -17.09
N HIS A 330 -20.50 23.20 -16.68
CA HIS A 330 -21.51 22.30 -16.10
C HIS A 330 -22.00 22.81 -14.75
N LEU A 331 -21.05 23.11 -13.86
CA LEU A 331 -21.32 23.57 -12.50
C LEU A 331 -21.98 24.95 -12.48
N THR A 332 -21.70 25.82 -13.45
CA THR A 332 -22.31 27.16 -13.58
C THR A 332 -23.61 27.18 -14.38
N GLY A 333 -24.09 26.02 -14.84
CA GLY A 333 -25.36 25.87 -15.55
C GLY A 333 -25.33 26.29 -17.03
N ALA A 334 -24.15 26.57 -17.59
CA ALA A 334 -23.96 26.92 -19.00
C ALA A 334 -23.97 25.70 -19.94
N LEU A 335 -23.73 24.50 -19.39
CA LEU A 335 -23.66 23.24 -20.13
C LEU A 335 -24.37 22.10 -19.37
N GLY A 336 -24.93 21.15 -20.12
CA GLY A 336 -25.44 19.89 -19.58
C GLY A 336 -26.73 19.42 -20.25
N GLN A 337 -26.86 18.12 -20.47
CA GLN A 337 -28.12 17.51 -20.93
C GLN A 337 -29.15 17.54 -19.80
N PRO A 338 -30.30 18.23 -19.97
CA PRO A 338 -31.29 18.35 -18.91
C PRO A 338 -32.08 17.06 -18.74
N ILE A 339 -32.30 16.66 -17.49
CA ILE A 339 -33.18 15.55 -17.07
C ILE A 339 -33.98 15.95 -15.83
N SER A 340 -35.05 15.23 -15.51
CA SER A 340 -35.96 15.58 -14.40
C SER A 340 -35.88 14.65 -13.19
N ASN A 341 -35.27 13.46 -13.33
CA ASN A 341 -35.27 12.42 -12.29
C ASN A 341 -34.25 11.29 -12.56
N PHE A 342 -34.07 10.41 -11.58
CA PHE A 342 -33.17 9.25 -11.63
C PHE A 342 -33.52 8.22 -12.73
N ASN A 343 -34.78 8.10 -13.16
CA ASN A 343 -35.13 7.14 -14.21
C ASN A 343 -34.67 7.64 -15.59
N GLU A 344 -34.85 8.94 -15.86
CA GLU A 344 -34.27 9.59 -17.05
C GLU A 344 -32.75 9.52 -17.02
N LEU A 345 -32.12 9.76 -15.86
CA LEU A 345 -30.67 9.61 -15.70
C LEU A 345 -30.19 8.22 -16.13
N ARG A 346 -30.80 7.17 -15.59
CA ARG A 346 -30.46 5.78 -15.94
C ARG A 346 -30.64 5.50 -17.42
N ALA A 347 -31.70 6.03 -18.04
CA ALA A 347 -31.94 5.87 -19.47
C ALA A 347 -30.87 6.56 -20.33
N VAL A 348 -30.42 7.76 -19.94
CA VAL A 348 -29.36 8.48 -20.65
C VAL A 348 -28.04 7.71 -20.55
N ILE A 349 -27.65 7.25 -19.35
CA ILE A 349 -26.41 6.49 -19.15
C ILE A 349 -26.43 5.16 -19.92
N ALA A 350 -27.56 4.44 -19.89
CA ALA A 350 -27.71 3.23 -20.68
C ALA A 350 -27.56 3.49 -22.20
N GLY A 351 -28.03 4.65 -22.67
CA GLY A 351 -27.82 5.10 -24.04
C GLY A 351 -26.36 5.35 -24.39
N VAL A 352 -25.56 5.88 -23.45
CA VAL A 352 -24.11 6.06 -23.61
C VAL A 352 -23.42 4.70 -23.70
N HIS A 353 -23.72 3.78 -22.77
CA HIS A 353 -23.12 2.44 -22.72
C HIS A 353 -23.43 1.57 -23.93
N SER A 354 -24.66 1.68 -24.47
CA SER A 354 -25.10 0.92 -25.65
C SER A 354 -24.72 1.58 -26.99
N GLY A 355 -24.06 2.73 -26.96
CA GLY A 355 -23.64 3.45 -28.15
C GLY A 355 -22.56 2.71 -28.95
N PRO A 356 -22.43 2.99 -30.27
CA PRO A 356 -21.45 2.33 -31.14
C PRO A 356 -20.00 2.62 -30.78
N GLU A 357 -19.75 3.66 -29.97
CA GLU A 357 -18.43 4.07 -29.50
C GLU A 357 -17.95 3.27 -28.27
N GLY A 358 -18.81 2.45 -27.64
CA GLY A 358 -18.43 1.63 -26.48
C GLY A 358 -18.03 2.46 -25.25
N LYS A 359 -18.60 3.66 -25.09
CA LYS A 359 -18.33 4.56 -23.96
C LYS A 359 -18.81 3.96 -22.65
N THR A 360 -18.08 4.23 -21.58
CA THR A 360 -18.37 3.68 -20.25
C THR A 360 -18.78 4.77 -19.26
N ASP A 361 -18.96 4.45 -17.99
CA ASP A 361 -19.26 5.43 -16.93
C ASP A 361 -18.29 6.62 -16.91
N GLN A 362 -17.00 6.38 -17.15
CA GLN A 362 -15.98 7.43 -17.15
C GLN A 362 -16.23 8.49 -18.25
N ASP A 363 -16.94 8.11 -19.32
CA ASP A 363 -17.14 8.89 -20.53
C ASP A 363 -18.55 9.52 -20.62
N VAL A 364 -19.37 9.36 -19.57
CA VAL A 364 -20.71 9.94 -19.51
C VAL A 364 -20.59 11.48 -19.60
N PRO A 365 -21.33 12.12 -20.53
CA PRO A 365 -21.27 13.57 -20.70
C PRO A 365 -21.93 14.29 -19.52
N GLN A 366 -21.84 15.61 -19.51
CA GLN A 366 -22.51 16.47 -18.55
C GLN A 366 -24.03 16.27 -18.60
N ILE A 367 -24.62 15.83 -17.51
CA ILE A 367 -26.06 15.71 -17.31
C ILE A 367 -26.45 16.61 -16.14
N SER A 368 -27.50 17.40 -16.31
CA SER A 368 -28.01 18.32 -15.29
C SER A 368 -29.42 17.92 -14.89
N VAL A 369 -29.63 17.71 -13.60
CA VAL A 369 -30.96 17.44 -13.04
C VAL A 369 -31.64 18.78 -12.81
N LEU A 370 -32.73 19.02 -13.53
CA LEU A 370 -33.47 20.28 -13.46
C LEU A 370 -34.06 20.50 -12.06
N ARG A 371 -34.03 21.76 -11.63
CA ARG A 371 -34.74 22.22 -10.43
C ARG A 371 -36.26 22.09 -10.63
N PRO A 372 -37.07 22.11 -9.56
CA PRO A 372 -38.54 21.97 -9.67
C PRO A 372 -39.21 23.03 -10.57
N ASP A 373 -38.60 24.20 -10.70
CA ASP A 373 -39.05 25.29 -11.57
C ASP A 373 -38.60 25.13 -13.04
N GLY A 374 -37.86 24.07 -13.36
CA GLY A 374 -37.32 23.78 -14.69
C GLY A 374 -36.00 24.49 -14.99
N SER A 375 -35.42 25.24 -14.04
CA SER A 375 -34.13 25.90 -14.24
C SER A 375 -32.95 24.92 -14.12
N MET A 376 -31.83 25.29 -14.77
CA MET A 376 -30.58 24.56 -14.62
C MET A 376 -30.01 24.76 -13.21
N PRO A 377 -29.43 23.72 -12.58
CA PRO A 377 -28.63 23.90 -11.39
C PRO A 377 -27.37 24.71 -11.73
N ALA A 378 -26.99 25.62 -10.83
CA ALA A 378 -25.81 26.47 -10.98
C ALA A 378 -25.25 26.82 -9.60
N ILE A 379 -23.93 26.75 -9.46
CA ILE A 379 -23.19 27.38 -8.37
C ILE A 379 -23.27 28.90 -8.51
N SER A 380 -23.39 29.61 -7.40
CA SER A 380 -23.51 31.06 -7.34
C SER A 380 -22.40 31.69 -6.51
N ALA A 381 -22.30 33.03 -6.56
CA ALA A 381 -21.35 33.74 -5.74
C ALA A 381 -21.59 33.49 -4.24
N ASP A 382 -20.52 33.42 -3.45
CA ASP A 382 -20.51 33.20 -1.99
C ASP A 382 -21.05 31.82 -1.50
N ASP A 383 -21.35 30.91 -2.43
CA ASP A 383 -21.73 29.53 -2.12
C ASP A 383 -20.57 28.77 -1.44
N ALA A 384 -20.93 27.75 -0.66
CA ALA A 384 -19.95 26.77 -0.18
C ALA A 384 -19.72 25.69 -1.22
N PHE A 385 -18.47 25.22 -1.34
CA PHE A 385 -18.11 24.07 -2.17
C PHE A 385 -17.24 23.08 -1.38
N ILE A 386 -17.70 21.84 -1.23
CA ILE A 386 -16.98 20.78 -0.53
C ILE A 386 -16.58 19.67 -1.51
N ASP A 387 -15.30 19.35 -1.58
CA ASP A 387 -14.82 18.19 -2.36
C ASP A 387 -14.58 17.00 -1.43
N LEU A 388 -15.34 15.92 -1.64
CA LEU A 388 -15.28 14.70 -0.82
C LEU A 388 -14.32 13.64 -1.38
N ASN A 389 -13.56 13.96 -2.44
CA ASN A 389 -12.56 13.05 -2.97
C ASN A 389 -11.25 13.25 -2.21
N PHE A 390 -10.73 12.23 -1.53
CA PHE A 390 -9.55 12.34 -0.69
C PHE A 390 -8.23 12.25 -1.46
N ARG A 391 -8.23 11.70 -2.69
CA ARG A 391 -7.01 11.56 -3.50
C ARG A 391 -6.77 12.81 -4.36
N SER A 392 -5.60 13.42 -4.18
CA SER A 392 -5.31 14.79 -4.62
C SER A 392 -5.09 14.98 -6.12
N ASP A 393 -4.41 14.07 -6.79
CA ASP A 393 -3.90 14.26 -8.16
C ASP A 393 -4.96 14.72 -9.17
N ARG A 394 -6.20 14.22 -9.03
CA ARG A 394 -7.31 14.53 -9.93
C ARG A 394 -8.20 15.70 -9.51
N GLN A 395 -8.06 16.21 -8.29
CA GLN A 395 -8.87 17.34 -7.81
C GLN A 395 -8.18 18.69 -7.93
N ARG A 396 -6.85 18.71 -8.12
CA ARG A 396 -6.09 19.96 -8.26
C ARG A 396 -6.60 20.87 -9.38
N SER A 397 -6.95 20.31 -10.53
CA SER A 397 -7.47 21.10 -11.66
C SER A 397 -8.82 21.74 -11.30
N LYS A 398 -9.74 20.95 -10.71
CA LYS A 398 -11.07 21.39 -10.27
C LYS A 398 -11.00 22.50 -9.24
N ILE A 399 -10.29 22.25 -8.15
CA ILE A 399 -10.13 23.21 -7.07
C ILE A 399 -9.37 24.45 -7.56
N GLY A 400 -8.38 24.26 -8.44
CA GLY A 400 -7.66 25.38 -9.04
C GLY A 400 -8.58 26.34 -9.79
N PHE A 401 -9.51 25.86 -10.60
CA PHE A 401 -10.40 26.76 -11.34
C PHE A 401 -11.49 27.35 -10.45
N LEU A 402 -12.01 26.61 -9.45
CA LEU A 402 -13.02 27.11 -8.52
C LEU A 402 -12.46 28.17 -7.55
N ALA A 403 -11.21 28.02 -7.15
CA ALA A 403 -10.52 28.91 -6.22
C ALA A 403 -9.84 30.11 -6.89
N GLY A 404 -9.98 30.27 -8.22
CA GLY A 404 -9.35 31.35 -8.96
C GLY A 404 -7.82 31.22 -9.11
N ALA A 405 -7.26 30.01 -8.96
CA ALA A 405 -5.82 29.73 -9.03
C ALA A 405 -5.29 29.66 -10.47
N ARG A 406 -5.55 30.71 -11.26
CA ARG A 406 -5.21 30.78 -12.69
C ARG A 406 -3.72 30.57 -12.96
N GLN A 407 -2.85 31.19 -12.17
CA GLN A 407 -1.41 31.07 -12.35
C GLN A 407 -0.93 29.63 -12.12
N PHE A 408 -1.38 28.99 -11.04
CA PHE A 408 -1.08 27.60 -10.73
C PHE A 408 -1.47 26.66 -11.89
N LEU A 409 -2.68 26.81 -12.43
CA LEU A 409 -3.16 25.99 -13.55
C LEU A 409 -2.33 26.20 -14.83
N ALA A 410 -1.94 27.45 -15.10
CA ALA A 410 -1.10 27.77 -16.25
C ALA A 410 0.31 27.18 -16.13
N GLU A 411 0.91 27.22 -14.94
CA GLU A 411 2.24 26.65 -14.66
C GLU A 411 2.23 25.12 -14.74
N GLU A 412 1.24 24.47 -14.12
CA GLU A 412 1.07 23.01 -14.18
C GLU A 412 0.75 22.52 -15.61
N GLY A 413 -0.05 23.29 -16.34
CA GLY A 413 -0.31 23.07 -17.77
C GLY A 413 0.99 23.16 -18.59
N ALA A 414 1.77 24.23 -18.40
CA ALA A 414 3.03 24.45 -19.11
C ALA A 414 4.05 23.35 -18.82
N ALA A 415 4.16 22.90 -17.57
CA ALA A 415 5.01 21.77 -17.16
C ALA A 415 4.66 20.46 -17.88
N ARG A 416 3.43 20.33 -18.40
CA ARG A 416 2.93 19.19 -19.19
C ARG A 416 2.81 19.49 -20.67
N GLY A 417 3.41 20.59 -21.14
CA GLY A 417 3.38 20.99 -22.56
C GLY A 417 2.02 21.50 -23.05
N ARG A 418 1.18 22.00 -22.15
CA ARG A 418 -0.15 22.56 -22.45
C ARG A 418 -0.17 24.07 -22.23
N SER A 419 -0.94 24.79 -23.05
CA SER A 419 -1.23 26.21 -22.86
C SER A 419 -2.60 26.37 -22.22
N TRP A 420 -2.73 27.34 -21.31
CA TRP A 420 -4.00 27.74 -20.70
C TRP A 420 -4.29 29.21 -21.03
N ASP A 421 -5.46 29.50 -21.57
CA ASP A 421 -5.97 30.88 -21.71
C ASP A 421 -6.43 31.40 -20.34
N GLY A 422 -7.26 30.61 -19.65
CA GLY A 422 -7.69 30.85 -18.28
C GLY A 422 -8.54 32.10 -18.08
N ALA A 423 -8.99 32.78 -19.15
CA ALA A 423 -9.76 34.03 -19.05
C ALA A 423 -11.12 33.85 -18.36
N TRP A 424 -11.63 32.62 -18.30
CA TRP A 424 -12.90 32.27 -17.65
C TRP A 424 -12.76 32.00 -16.14
N ILE A 425 -11.54 31.97 -15.60
CA ILE A 425 -11.27 31.70 -14.17
C ILE A 425 -11.47 32.97 -13.32
N ASP A 426 -11.48 34.16 -13.94
CA ASP A 426 -11.82 35.43 -13.29
C ASP A 426 -13.35 35.59 -13.14
N HIS A 427 -14.02 34.56 -12.62
CA HIS A 427 -15.48 34.40 -12.63
C HIS A 427 -16.21 35.12 -11.47
N GLY A 428 -15.49 35.53 -10.42
CA GLY A 428 -16.07 36.26 -9.27
C GLY A 428 -17.11 35.46 -8.48
N LEU A 429 -16.90 34.14 -8.34
CA LEU A 429 -17.79 33.29 -7.53
C LEU A 429 -17.43 33.37 -6.05
N ASP A 430 -16.17 33.68 -5.71
CA ASP A 430 -15.71 33.87 -4.34
C ASP A 430 -16.19 32.77 -3.38
N LEU A 431 -16.06 31.51 -3.82
CA LEU A 431 -16.60 30.34 -3.12
C LEU A 431 -15.91 30.08 -1.79
N ASP A 432 -16.66 29.57 -0.82
CA ASP A 432 -16.15 29.07 0.45
C ASP A 432 -15.80 27.58 0.32
N ILE A 433 -14.54 27.29 -0.03
CA ILE A 433 -14.12 25.96 -0.47
C ILE A 433 -13.51 25.15 0.70
N CYS A 434 -13.93 23.89 0.84
CA CYS A 434 -13.27 22.90 1.69
C CYS A 434 -12.93 21.63 0.89
N GLY A 435 -11.67 21.22 0.89
CA GLY A 435 -11.31 19.85 0.52
C GLY A 435 -11.43 18.93 1.72
N ILE A 436 -11.92 17.70 1.54
CA ILE A 436 -11.82 16.67 2.58
C ILE A 436 -10.35 16.34 2.87
N ALA A 437 -9.48 16.49 1.87
CA ALA A 437 -8.06 16.22 1.92
C ALA A 437 -7.24 17.42 1.43
N GLU A 438 -5.95 17.45 1.77
CA GLU A 438 -5.01 18.39 1.16
C GLU A 438 -4.72 18.00 -0.30
N TYR A 439 -4.99 18.92 -1.23
CA TYR A 439 -4.71 18.68 -2.66
C TYR A 439 -3.39 19.28 -3.13
N HIS A 440 -3.14 20.52 -2.74
CA HIS A 440 -1.89 21.22 -2.96
C HIS A 440 -1.76 22.34 -1.90
N PRO A 441 -0.59 22.52 -1.25
CA PRO A 441 -0.42 23.52 -0.19
C PRO A 441 -0.78 24.96 -0.62
N ILE A 442 -0.59 25.29 -1.91
CA ILE A 442 -0.91 26.63 -2.46
C ILE A 442 -2.39 27.02 -2.26
N PHE A 443 -3.31 26.05 -2.29
CA PHE A 443 -4.73 26.36 -2.21
C PHE A 443 -5.11 26.88 -0.82
N GLU A 444 -4.55 26.30 0.23
CA GLU A 444 -4.73 26.81 1.59
C GLU A 444 -3.92 28.11 1.80
N ALA A 445 -2.67 28.14 1.34
CA ALA A 445 -1.77 29.26 1.59
C ALA A 445 -2.15 30.56 0.87
N GLU A 446 -2.68 30.48 -0.35
CA GLU A 446 -2.89 31.64 -1.24
C GLU A 446 -4.34 31.83 -1.70
N HIS A 447 -5.17 30.78 -1.65
CA HIS A 447 -6.53 30.82 -2.20
C HIS A 447 -7.65 30.59 -1.18
N GLY A 448 -7.32 30.54 0.12
CA GLY A 448 -8.32 30.45 1.20
C GLY A 448 -9.09 29.13 1.24
N VAL A 449 -8.62 28.08 0.56
CA VAL A 449 -9.23 26.75 0.60
C VAL A 449 -8.98 26.11 1.97
N SER A 450 -10.04 25.70 2.64
CA SER A 450 -9.94 24.97 3.90
C SER A 450 -9.65 23.48 3.66
N VAL A 451 -8.90 22.85 4.57
CA VAL A 451 -8.55 21.41 4.49
C VAL A 451 -9.04 20.68 5.74
N ALA A 452 -9.88 19.67 5.57
CA ALA A 452 -10.41 18.89 6.68
C ALA A 452 -9.36 17.92 7.26
N PHE A 453 -8.67 17.17 6.40
CA PHE A 453 -7.62 16.22 6.80
C PHE A 453 -6.32 16.54 6.05
N ARG A 454 -5.30 16.98 6.80
CA ARG A 454 -3.98 17.34 6.25
C ARG A 454 -3.07 16.12 6.13
N THR A 455 -2.15 16.16 5.16
CA THR A 455 -1.12 15.13 5.03
C THR A 455 -0.02 15.37 6.06
N GLU A 456 -0.16 14.75 7.23
CA GLU A 456 0.84 14.89 8.29
C GLU A 456 1.95 13.82 8.20
N PRO A 457 3.21 14.17 8.55
CA PRO A 457 4.29 13.21 8.72
C PRO A 457 3.99 12.19 9.82
N HIS A 458 4.32 10.92 9.60
CA HIS A 458 4.10 9.87 10.61
C HIS A 458 5.07 10.03 11.78
N ALA A 459 4.52 10.14 12.99
CA ALA A 459 5.30 10.33 14.22
C ALA A 459 6.08 9.06 14.62
N ASP A 460 5.48 7.89 14.39
CA ASP A 460 6.04 6.57 14.74
C ASP A 460 7.05 6.02 13.72
N ASN A 461 7.55 6.89 12.83
CA ASN A 461 8.56 6.50 11.85
C ASN A 461 9.93 6.38 12.52
N PHE A 462 10.59 5.22 12.39
CA PHE A 462 11.84 5.00 13.12
C PHE A 462 13.01 5.85 12.58
N LEU A 463 12.96 6.30 11.31
CA LEU A 463 13.94 7.24 10.77
C LEU A 463 13.72 8.68 11.27
N ALA A 464 12.47 9.06 11.55
CA ALA A 464 12.17 10.34 12.19
C ALA A 464 12.72 10.42 13.63
N ARG A 465 12.84 9.26 14.28
CA ARG A 465 13.46 9.11 15.62
C ARG A 465 14.93 8.72 15.55
N TRP A 466 15.54 8.65 14.36
CA TRP A 466 16.90 8.13 14.20
C TRP A 466 17.94 8.85 15.06
N PRO A 467 17.99 10.20 15.12
CA PRO A 467 18.96 10.89 15.97
C PRO A 467 18.76 10.61 17.46
N GLU A 468 17.53 10.39 17.91
CA GLU A 468 17.19 10.00 19.29
C GLU A 468 17.67 8.58 19.59
N LEU A 469 17.48 7.66 18.64
CA LEU A 469 17.75 6.24 18.80
C LEU A 469 19.25 5.89 18.72
N VAL A 470 20.00 6.56 17.83
CA VAL A 470 21.39 6.17 17.52
C VAL A 470 22.39 7.34 17.47
N GLY A 471 21.94 8.58 17.70
CA GLY A 471 22.79 9.77 17.60
C GLY A 471 23.21 10.05 16.16
N ALA A 472 24.52 10.26 15.95
CA ALA A 472 25.08 10.61 14.64
C ALA A 472 25.41 9.41 13.75
N ASP A 473 24.92 8.20 14.07
CA ASP A 473 25.15 7.04 13.23
C ASP A 473 24.46 7.21 11.86
N GLU A 474 25.15 6.82 10.78
CA GLU A 474 24.66 6.99 9.41
C GLU A 474 23.65 5.89 9.01
N TYR A 475 22.67 6.23 8.18
CA TYR A 475 21.92 5.25 7.39
C TYR A 475 22.02 5.55 5.90
N THR A 476 21.96 4.50 5.07
CA THR A 476 22.04 4.60 3.62
C THR A 476 20.76 4.09 2.97
N LEU A 477 20.20 4.86 2.05
CA LEU A 477 19.05 4.49 1.23
C LEU A 477 19.51 4.30 -0.23
N VAL A 478 19.24 3.12 -0.79
CA VAL A 478 19.66 2.74 -2.15
C VAL A 478 18.45 2.34 -2.98
N ALA A 479 18.19 3.01 -4.09
CA ALA A 479 17.12 2.64 -5.00
C ALA A 479 17.41 3.09 -6.42
N GLU A 480 16.66 2.55 -7.37
CA GLU A 480 16.62 3.12 -8.71
C GLU A 480 15.55 4.23 -8.81
N SER A 481 15.61 5.07 -9.85
CA SER A 481 14.81 6.32 -9.92
C SER A 481 13.31 6.08 -9.83
N VAL A 482 12.78 4.98 -10.38
CA VAL A 482 11.34 4.66 -10.27
C VAL A 482 10.90 4.34 -8.85
N LYS A 483 11.81 3.89 -7.97
CA LYS A 483 11.53 3.60 -6.56
C LYS A 483 12.24 4.53 -5.56
N ALA A 484 12.80 5.64 -6.01
CA ALA A 484 13.54 6.58 -5.16
C ALA A 484 12.64 7.34 -4.16
N SER A 485 11.39 7.64 -4.51
CA SER A 485 10.41 8.22 -3.59
C SER A 485 9.92 7.20 -2.57
N HIS A 486 9.77 5.93 -2.97
CA HIS A 486 9.40 4.80 -2.13
C HIS A 486 10.47 4.56 -1.06
N MET A 487 11.73 4.37 -1.48
CA MET A 487 12.91 4.32 -0.61
C MET A 487 13.41 5.73 -0.23
N GLY A 488 12.47 6.60 0.18
CA GLY A 488 12.70 8.01 0.45
C GLY A 488 11.53 8.63 1.21
N TYR A 489 10.71 9.42 0.51
CA TYR A 489 9.54 10.11 1.08
C TYR A 489 8.61 9.17 1.86
N PHE A 490 8.21 8.04 1.27
CA PHE A 490 7.27 7.09 1.91
C PHE A 490 7.93 6.34 3.07
N PHE A 491 9.13 5.79 2.86
CA PHE A 491 9.90 5.09 3.89
C PHE A 491 10.23 5.97 5.12
N ARG A 492 10.41 7.28 4.93
CA ARG A 492 10.59 8.26 6.03
C ARG A 492 9.28 8.80 6.62
N GLY A 493 8.16 8.19 6.27
CA GLY A 493 6.85 8.54 6.83
C GLY A 493 6.38 9.92 6.39
N ARG A 494 6.31 10.14 5.06
CA ARG A 494 5.86 11.39 4.42
C ARG A 494 6.80 12.58 4.66
N ARG A 495 8.12 12.35 4.57
CA ARG A 495 9.16 13.39 4.74
C ARG A 495 10.12 13.46 3.56
N GLU A 496 10.12 14.60 2.88
CA GLU A 496 11.01 14.84 1.73
C GLU A 496 12.49 14.88 2.14
N THR A 497 12.77 15.53 3.27
CA THR A 497 14.11 15.68 3.83
C THR A 497 14.28 14.89 5.13
N PRO A 498 15.49 14.42 5.46
CA PRO A 498 15.79 13.83 6.76
C PRO A 498 15.52 14.82 7.90
N VAL A 499 15.16 14.29 9.08
CA VAL A 499 15.05 15.11 10.29
C VAL A 499 16.40 15.73 10.67
N ALA A 500 16.36 16.87 11.36
CA ALA A 500 17.57 17.54 11.81
C ALA A 500 18.44 16.59 12.68
N GLY A 501 19.74 16.54 12.37
CA GLY A 501 20.71 15.68 13.06
C GLY A 501 20.83 14.26 12.51
N ALA A 502 19.97 13.85 11.56
CA ALA A 502 20.12 12.57 10.87
C ALA A 502 21.23 12.62 9.81
N ASN A 503 22.08 11.59 9.79
CA ASN A 503 23.11 11.41 8.78
C ASN A 503 22.60 10.40 7.72
N GLU A 504 21.98 10.93 6.66
CA GLU A 504 21.49 10.13 5.52
C GLU A 504 22.47 10.19 4.35
N VAL A 505 22.73 9.02 3.75
CA VAL A 505 23.30 8.92 2.40
C VAL A 505 22.25 8.34 1.46
N ARG A 506 22.01 8.99 0.32
CA ARG A 506 21.10 8.49 -0.72
C ARG A 506 21.88 8.15 -1.99
N ILE A 507 21.65 6.94 -2.49
CA ILE A 507 22.22 6.45 -3.75
C ILE A 507 21.06 6.15 -4.69
N VAL A 508 20.92 6.96 -5.75
CA VAL A 508 19.86 6.79 -6.76
C VAL A 508 20.48 6.42 -8.10
N THR A 509 20.14 5.25 -8.61
CA THR A 509 20.56 4.78 -9.95
C THR A 509 19.45 5.11 -10.97
N PRO A 510 19.74 5.77 -12.10
CA PRO A 510 18.73 6.00 -13.13
C PRO A 510 18.16 4.68 -13.68
N SER A 511 16.84 4.54 -13.66
CA SER A 511 16.11 3.38 -14.19
C SER A 511 16.05 3.39 -15.72
N HIS A 512 15.82 4.55 -16.31
CA HIS A 512 15.73 4.75 -17.77
C HIS A 512 17.09 5.11 -18.35
N GLY A 513 17.34 4.74 -19.60
CA GLY A 513 18.61 5.01 -20.26
C GLY A 513 18.54 4.99 -21.79
N ASP A 514 19.06 6.03 -22.44
CA ASP A 514 19.14 6.08 -23.91
C ASP A 514 19.95 4.91 -24.50
N ASN A 515 20.92 4.41 -23.72
CA ASN A 515 21.84 3.34 -24.13
C ASN A 515 21.21 1.94 -24.09
N ASP A 516 20.12 1.75 -23.33
CA ASP A 516 19.45 0.46 -23.17
C ASP A 516 18.02 0.45 -23.76
N GLY A 517 17.60 1.57 -24.35
CA GLY A 517 16.33 1.70 -25.07
C GLY A 517 15.10 1.78 -24.16
N VAL A 518 15.30 1.88 -22.84
CA VAL A 518 14.21 1.98 -21.87
C VAL A 518 13.79 3.44 -21.72
N SER A 519 12.68 3.80 -22.37
CA SER A 519 12.18 5.18 -22.43
C SER A 519 10.93 5.41 -21.57
N ALA A 520 10.16 4.35 -21.31
CA ALA A 520 8.99 4.35 -20.45
C ALA A 520 8.92 3.07 -19.63
N ASP A 521 8.03 3.03 -18.63
CA ASP A 521 7.91 1.88 -17.74
C ASP A 521 7.47 0.59 -18.47
N THR A 522 6.78 0.75 -19.59
CA THR A 522 6.41 -0.36 -20.47
C THR A 522 7.59 -0.99 -21.22
N ASP A 523 8.76 -0.37 -21.21
CA ASP A 523 9.97 -0.83 -21.92
C ASP A 523 10.90 -1.66 -21.01
N PHE A 524 10.62 -1.77 -19.70
CA PHE A 524 11.49 -2.49 -18.77
C PHE A 524 11.67 -3.97 -19.13
N TYR A 525 10.78 -4.57 -19.93
CA TYR A 525 10.96 -5.93 -20.46
C TYR A 525 12.21 -6.08 -21.35
N LEU A 526 12.76 -4.98 -21.91
CA LEU A 526 14.01 -5.02 -22.68
C LEU A 526 15.20 -5.39 -21.79
N HIS A 527 15.14 -5.00 -20.51
CA HIS A 527 16.14 -5.27 -19.49
C HIS A 527 15.44 -5.73 -18.20
N PRO A 528 14.91 -6.97 -18.13
CA PRO A 528 14.01 -7.38 -17.05
C PRO A 528 14.63 -7.38 -15.65
N GLY A 529 15.96 -7.52 -15.55
CA GLY A 529 16.68 -7.37 -14.28
C GLY A 529 16.84 -5.92 -13.81
N MET A 530 16.42 -4.95 -14.63
CA MET A 530 16.50 -3.51 -14.41
C MET A 530 17.87 -3.10 -13.87
N ARG A 531 17.93 -2.47 -12.68
CA ARG A 531 19.17 -2.05 -12.02
C ARG A 531 19.54 -2.92 -10.82
N ALA A 532 19.00 -4.14 -10.72
CA ALA A 532 19.23 -5.02 -9.58
C ALA A 532 20.74 -5.26 -9.32
N ASN A 533 21.56 -5.36 -10.36
CA ASN A 533 23.01 -5.51 -10.24
C ASN A 533 23.67 -4.26 -9.64
N GLU A 534 23.36 -3.08 -10.17
CA GLU A 534 23.92 -1.81 -9.72
C GLU A 534 23.52 -1.48 -8.27
N ILE A 535 22.27 -1.79 -7.91
CA ILE A 535 21.77 -1.70 -6.53
C ILE A 535 22.54 -2.67 -5.63
N THR A 536 22.72 -3.92 -6.07
CA THR A 536 23.53 -4.92 -5.34
C THR A 536 24.93 -4.42 -5.09
N GLU A 537 25.62 -3.93 -6.11
CA GLU A 537 26.97 -3.40 -5.95
C GLU A 537 27.02 -2.21 -4.99
N ALA A 538 26.04 -1.31 -5.04
CA ALA A 538 25.96 -0.17 -4.12
C ALA A 538 25.80 -0.63 -2.66
N VAL A 539 24.95 -1.62 -2.41
CA VAL A 539 24.79 -2.24 -1.08
C VAL A 539 26.09 -2.92 -0.65
N LEU A 540 26.72 -3.72 -1.50
CA LEU A 540 28.01 -4.38 -1.18
C LEU A 540 29.12 -3.37 -0.87
N ARG A 541 29.15 -2.24 -1.58
CA ARG A 541 30.07 -1.12 -1.29
C ARG A 541 29.76 -0.47 0.07
N ALA A 542 28.50 -0.25 0.41
CA ALA A 542 28.11 0.31 1.72
C ALA A 542 28.43 -0.65 2.88
N ILE A 543 28.21 -1.96 2.69
CA ILE A 543 28.59 -3.00 3.66
C ILE A 543 30.09 -2.94 3.94
N SER A 544 30.91 -2.97 2.89
CA SER A 544 32.38 -3.01 2.99
C SER A 544 32.99 -1.69 3.50
N THR A 545 32.40 -0.55 3.19
CA THR A 545 32.85 0.77 3.67
C THR A 545 32.70 0.90 5.19
N GLY A 546 31.66 0.30 5.77
CA GLY A 546 31.55 0.20 7.23
C GLY A 546 30.96 1.41 7.96
N THR A 547 30.53 2.45 7.24
CA THR A 547 30.04 3.72 7.84
C THR A 547 28.60 3.64 8.31
N SER A 548 27.70 3.11 7.48
CA SER A 548 26.27 3.07 7.79
C SER A 548 25.96 2.01 8.82
N ARG A 549 25.20 2.39 9.86
CA ARG A 549 24.60 1.48 10.83
C ARG A 549 23.44 0.70 10.22
N LEU A 550 22.69 1.32 9.32
CA LEU A 550 21.60 0.71 8.57
C LEU A 550 21.77 0.98 7.08
N ILE A 551 21.60 -0.04 6.26
CA ILE A 551 21.58 0.06 4.80
C ILE A 551 20.23 -0.46 4.34
N CYS A 552 19.41 0.39 3.75
CA CYS A 552 18.13 0.01 3.16
C CYS A 552 18.24 0.06 1.64
N CYS A 553 17.69 -0.94 0.95
CA CYS A 553 17.59 -0.91 -0.51
C CYS A 553 16.24 -1.38 -1.03
N ASN A 554 15.85 -0.86 -2.20
CA ASN A 554 14.72 -1.36 -2.97
C ASN A 554 15.21 -2.11 -4.23
N ILE A 555 14.60 -3.26 -4.53
CA ILE A 555 14.76 -4.00 -5.80
C ILE A 555 13.42 -3.93 -6.56
N ALA A 556 13.38 -3.13 -7.64
CA ALA A 556 12.14 -2.76 -8.33
C ALA A 556 11.66 -3.79 -9.38
N ALA A 557 12.57 -4.63 -9.87
CA ALA A 557 12.32 -5.50 -11.02
C ALA A 557 11.05 -6.37 -10.92
N PRO A 558 10.73 -7.01 -9.79
CA PRO A 558 9.56 -7.89 -9.73
C PRO A 558 8.24 -7.14 -9.96
N ASP A 559 8.06 -5.94 -9.39
CA ASP A 559 6.85 -5.12 -9.60
C ASP A 559 6.77 -4.54 -11.02
N MET A 560 7.84 -3.88 -11.47
CA MET A 560 7.80 -3.15 -12.74
C MET A 560 7.61 -4.07 -13.95
N VAL A 561 8.20 -5.27 -13.90
CA VAL A 561 7.97 -6.30 -14.93
C VAL A 561 6.68 -7.07 -14.66
N GLY A 562 6.27 -7.22 -13.40
CA GLY A 562 4.97 -7.79 -13.00
C GLY A 562 3.79 -7.04 -13.63
N HIS A 563 3.86 -5.69 -13.69
CA HIS A 563 2.86 -4.88 -14.41
C HIS A 563 2.72 -5.17 -15.91
N LEU A 564 3.65 -5.93 -16.50
CA LEU A 564 3.62 -6.34 -17.91
C LEU A 564 3.06 -7.77 -18.09
N LEU A 565 2.66 -8.45 -17.01
CA LEU A 565 1.97 -9.72 -17.06
C LEU A 565 0.51 -9.55 -17.53
N PRO A 566 -0.09 -10.60 -18.13
CA PRO A 566 0.49 -11.91 -18.42
C PRO A 566 1.40 -11.94 -19.68
N ALA A 567 1.50 -10.83 -20.41
CA ALA A 567 2.15 -10.80 -21.73
C ALA A 567 3.66 -11.05 -21.69
N ARG A 568 4.34 -10.67 -20.59
CA ARG A 568 5.81 -10.70 -20.44
C ARG A 568 6.28 -11.73 -19.41
N TYR A 569 5.78 -12.96 -19.52
CA TYR A 569 6.02 -14.01 -18.52
C TYR A 569 7.48 -14.49 -18.46
N GLU A 570 8.16 -14.63 -19.59
CA GLU A 570 9.58 -15.04 -19.62
C GLU A 570 10.48 -13.94 -19.06
N GLU A 571 10.16 -12.69 -19.36
CA GLU A 571 10.83 -11.52 -18.79
C GLU A 571 10.56 -11.41 -17.29
N ALA A 572 9.34 -11.71 -16.81
CA ALA A 572 9.04 -11.78 -15.38
C ALA A 572 9.87 -12.85 -14.65
N LYS A 573 10.04 -14.05 -15.22
CA LYS A 573 10.97 -15.06 -14.67
C LYS A 573 12.40 -14.51 -14.58
N THR A 574 12.86 -13.79 -15.61
CA THR A 574 14.18 -13.16 -15.61
C THR A 574 14.32 -12.07 -14.53
N ALA A 575 13.27 -11.26 -14.33
CA ALA A 575 13.22 -10.25 -13.27
C ALA A 575 13.29 -10.87 -11.88
N TYR A 576 12.56 -11.96 -11.65
CA TYR A 576 12.60 -12.72 -10.40
C TYR A 576 13.98 -13.31 -10.13
N VAL A 577 14.64 -13.90 -11.15
CA VAL A 577 16.02 -14.40 -11.04
C VAL A 577 16.99 -13.29 -10.62
N ALA A 578 16.94 -12.13 -11.29
CA ALA A 578 17.80 -11.00 -10.97
C ALA A 578 17.61 -10.50 -9.53
N ALA A 579 16.37 -10.39 -9.07
CA ALA A 579 16.06 -10.00 -7.70
C ALA A 579 16.56 -11.05 -6.68
N ALA A 580 16.34 -12.32 -6.96
CA ALA A 580 16.76 -13.40 -6.08
C ALA A 580 18.29 -13.51 -5.96
N ASP A 581 19.03 -13.38 -7.07
CA ASP A 581 20.50 -13.35 -7.06
C ASP A 581 21.05 -12.17 -6.26
N ALA A 582 20.46 -10.98 -6.44
CA ALA A 582 20.79 -9.80 -5.65
C ALA A 582 20.62 -10.05 -4.15
N LEU A 583 19.48 -10.59 -3.72
CA LEU A 583 19.19 -10.90 -2.32
C LEU A 583 20.17 -11.91 -1.73
N VAL A 584 20.49 -12.99 -2.45
CA VAL A 584 21.43 -14.04 -2.00
C VAL A 584 22.85 -13.49 -1.88
N LEU A 585 23.29 -12.64 -2.82
CA LEU A 585 24.61 -11.99 -2.77
C LEU A 585 24.71 -11.01 -1.60
N MET A 586 23.68 -10.17 -1.38
CA MET A 586 23.62 -9.27 -0.23
C MET A 586 23.64 -10.02 1.09
N ALA A 587 22.87 -11.11 1.22
CA ALA A 587 22.84 -11.94 2.43
C ALA A 587 24.19 -12.58 2.74
N SER A 588 24.86 -13.09 1.71
CA SER A 588 26.20 -13.68 1.83
C SER A 588 27.22 -12.64 2.32
N SER A 589 27.20 -11.44 1.72
CA SER A 589 28.12 -10.35 2.09
C SER A 589 27.84 -9.79 3.49
N ALA A 590 26.56 -9.58 3.84
CA ALA A 590 26.14 -9.12 5.16
C ALA A 590 26.64 -10.08 6.24
N THR A 591 26.42 -11.39 6.06
CA THR A 591 26.90 -12.43 6.98
C THR A 591 28.42 -12.42 7.09
N GLN A 592 29.15 -12.34 5.98
CA GLN A 592 30.62 -12.30 5.97
C GLN A 592 31.19 -11.09 6.74
N HIS A 593 30.46 -9.98 6.77
CA HIS A 593 30.86 -8.74 7.44
C HIS A 593 30.24 -8.57 8.84
N GLY A 594 29.49 -9.55 9.34
CA GLY A 594 28.86 -9.48 10.66
C GLY A 594 27.65 -8.55 10.74
N LEU A 595 26.94 -8.32 9.63
CA LEU A 595 25.68 -7.58 9.58
C LEU A 595 24.48 -8.54 9.63
N HIS A 596 23.45 -8.15 10.36
CA HIS A 596 22.13 -8.76 10.22
C HIS A 596 21.51 -8.35 8.88
N MET A 597 20.58 -9.15 8.36
CA MET A 597 19.81 -8.78 7.17
C MET A 597 18.35 -9.15 7.32
N ILE A 598 17.48 -8.28 6.83
CA ILE A 598 16.06 -8.57 6.60
C ILE A 598 15.81 -8.50 5.10
N ILE A 599 15.14 -9.53 4.58
CA ILE A 599 14.59 -9.57 3.23
C ILE A 599 13.08 -9.51 3.36
N THR A 600 12.42 -8.60 2.68
CA THR A 600 10.95 -8.50 2.67
C THR A 600 10.46 -7.95 1.34
N SER A 601 9.14 -7.85 1.17
CA SER A 601 8.50 -7.14 0.07
C SER A 601 7.48 -6.15 0.61
N ASP A 602 7.16 -5.12 -0.15
CA ASP A 602 6.16 -4.11 0.21
C ASP A 602 4.72 -4.54 -0.13
N HIS A 603 4.53 -5.34 -1.17
CA HIS A 603 3.29 -6.01 -1.58
C HIS A 603 3.57 -7.16 -2.57
N GLY A 604 2.50 -7.79 -3.07
CA GLY A 604 2.52 -8.80 -4.15
C GLY A 604 2.18 -8.22 -5.53
N ASN A 605 2.70 -8.86 -6.58
CA ASN A 605 2.44 -8.57 -8.00
C ASN A 605 2.85 -9.77 -8.87
N ILE A 606 4.17 -10.01 -8.99
CA ILE A 606 4.74 -10.94 -9.98
C ILE A 606 4.28 -12.40 -9.83
N GLU A 607 3.82 -12.76 -8.64
CA GLU A 607 3.37 -14.12 -8.32
C GLU A 607 1.99 -14.46 -8.85
N ASP A 608 1.20 -13.46 -9.27
CA ASP A 608 -0.22 -13.64 -9.57
C ASP A 608 -0.57 -13.63 -11.06
N ASP A 609 0.42 -13.43 -11.95
CA ASP A 609 0.24 -13.45 -13.41
C ASP A 609 -0.87 -12.50 -13.92
N THR A 610 -1.03 -11.38 -13.23
CA THR A 610 -1.88 -10.25 -13.64
C THR A 610 -1.03 -8.98 -13.71
N SER A 611 -1.48 -7.97 -14.44
CA SER A 611 -0.81 -6.66 -14.47
C SER A 611 -1.08 -5.81 -13.21
N THR A 612 -1.88 -6.30 -12.27
CA THR A 612 -2.31 -5.58 -11.06
C THR A 612 -1.65 -6.15 -9.81
N HIS A 613 -1.49 -5.32 -8.79
CA HIS A 613 -1.05 -5.79 -7.47
C HIS A 613 -2.05 -6.79 -6.91
N SER A 614 -1.54 -7.73 -6.12
CA SER A 614 -2.37 -8.76 -5.49
C SER A 614 -2.65 -8.41 -4.02
N VAL A 615 -3.61 -9.13 -3.43
CA VAL A 615 -3.86 -9.12 -1.98
C VAL A 615 -3.03 -10.17 -1.23
N ASN A 616 -2.14 -10.88 -1.94
CA ASN A 616 -1.34 -11.96 -1.38
C ASN A 616 -0.36 -11.45 -0.31
N ASP A 617 -0.04 -12.33 0.63
CA ASP A 617 1.03 -12.06 1.57
C ASP A 617 2.40 -12.06 0.88
N VAL A 618 3.36 -11.44 1.54
CA VAL A 618 4.79 -11.47 1.17
C VAL A 618 5.55 -12.33 2.18
N LEU A 619 6.84 -12.60 1.94
CA LEU A 619 7.69 -13.29 2.92
C LEU A 619 8.73 -12.34 3.49
N THR A 620 8.79 -12.26 4.82
CA THR A 620 9.87 -11.58 5.55
C THR A 620 10.84 -12.61 6.11
N THR A 621 12.09 -12.57 5.69
CA THR A 621 13.18 -13.45 6.14
C THR A 621 14.19 -12.66 6.98
N VAL A 622 14.49 -13.14 8.18
CA VAL A 622 15.46 -12.54 9.11
C VAL A 622 16.73 -13.40 9.16
N ILE A 623 17.86 -12.81 8.79
CA ILE A 623 19.19 -13.42 8.74
C ILE A 623 20.06 -12.77 9.82
N ARG A 624 20.66 -13.57 10.71
CA ARG A 624 21.53 -13.07 11.78
C ARG A 624 23.01 -13.36 11.49
N ALA A 625 23.87 -12.40 11.83
CA ALA A 625 25.29 -12.43 11.48
C ALA A 625 26.18 -13.34 12.35
N ASP A 626 25.64 -13.99 13.38
CA ASP A 626 26.40 -14.84 14.30
C ASP A 626 25.66 -16.15 14.60
N ILE A 627 26.31 -17.27 14.27
CA ILE A 627 26.04 -18.58 14.87
C ILE A 627 27.39 -19.25 15.18
N SER A 628 28.23 -18.59 15.98
CA SER A 628 29.39 -19.27 16.59
C SER A 628 28.96 -20.47 17.45
N HIS A 629 27.70 -20.52 17.93
CA HIS A 629 27.20 -21.56 18.84
C HIS A 629 25.72 -21.92 18.62
N GLY A 630 25.41 -22.68 17.57
CA GLY A 630 24.06 -23.22 17.34
C GLY A 630 23.02 -22.13 17.09
N ASN A 631 22.03 -22.42 16.25
CA ASN A 631 20.92 -21.50 15.98
C ASN A 631 20.39 -20.99 17.33
N PRO A 632 20.68 -19.75 17.78
CA PRO A 632 20.08 -19.28 19.02
C PRO A 632 18.60 -19.30 18.68
N SER A 633 17.86 -20.15 19.39
CA SER A 633 16.42 -20.30 19.25
C SER A 633 15.81 -18.93 19.52
N ALA A 634 15.82 -18.06 18.51
CA ALA A 634 15.23 -16.76 18.56
C ALA A 634 13.76 -17.05 18.70
N GLY A 635 13.22 -16.87 19.90
CA GLY A 635 11.79 -17.03 20.11
C GLY A 635 11.09 -16.13 19.10
N VAL A 636 10.11 -16.68 18.41
CA VAL A 636 9.25 -15.89 17.54
C VAL A 636 8.33 -15.09 18.47
N ALA A 637 8.41 -13.76 18.43
CA ALA A 637 7.76 -12.89 19.42
C ALA A 637 6.27 -12.60 19.10
N ILE A 638 5.78 -13.13 17.99
CA ILE A 638 4.40 -12.98 17.53
C ILE A 638 3.58 -14.24 17.87
N PRO A 639 2.32 -14.10 18.36
CA PRO A 639 1.50 -15.25 18.77
C PRO A 639 0.90 -16.03 17.58
N VAL A 640 0.63 -15.31 16.49
CA VAL A 640 0.21 -15.84 15.20
C VAL A 640 1.43 -15.75 14.28
N PHE A 641 1.72 -16.79 13.50
CA PHE A 641 2.88 -16.86 12.59
C PHE A 641 2.61 -16.08 11.29
N GLN A 642 2.15 -14.84 11.46
CA GLN A 642 1.81 -13.91 10.41
C GLN A 642 2.27 -12.53 10.88
N ALA A 643 3.27 -11.99 10.21
CA ALA A 643 3.78 -10.66 10.45
C ALA A 643 2.91 -9.61 9.75
N ARG A 644 3.08 -8.35 10.15
CA ARG A 644 2.56 -7.17 9.46
C ARG A 644 3.74 -6.32 9.03
N LEU A 645 3.60 -5.50 8.00
CA LEU A 645 4.72 -4.70 7.50
C LEU A 645 5.34 -3.78 8.57
N PHE A 646 4.52 -3.21 9.46
CA PHE A 646 4.99 -2.39 10.59
C PHE A 646 5.64 -3.19 11.74
N ASP A 647 5.74 -4.51 11.64
CA ASP A 647 6.59 -5.35 12.52
C ASP A 647 8.07 -5.33 12.11
N ILE A 648 8.37 -4.86 10.89
CA ILE A 648 9.73 -4.85 10.34
C ILE A 648 10.61 -3.79 11.01
N ALA A 649 10.13 -2.55 11.19
CA ALA A 649 10.91 -1.51 11.89
C ALA A 649 11.31 -1.91 13.32
N PRO A 650 10.41 -2.41 14.19
CA PRO A 650 10.79 -2.96 15.50
C PRO A 650 11.83 -4.10 15.40
N THR A 651 11.73 -4.94 14.37
CA THR A 651 12.71 -6.02 14.12
C THR A 651 14.07 -5.46 13.75
N VAL A 652 14.15 -4.46 12.86
CA VAL A 652 15.40 -3.76 12.52
C VAL A 652 16.03 -3.18 13.78
N LEU A 653 15.27 -2.47 14.60
CA LEU A 653 15.77 -1.87 15.83
C LEU A 653 16.29 -2.91 16.82
N GLY A 654 15.58 -4.02 16.99
CA GLY A 654 16.03 -5.15 17.82
C GLY A 654 17.35 -5.76 17.34
N LEU A 655 17.53 -5.91 16.03
CA LEU A 655 18.78 -6.40 15.42
C LEU A 655 19.93 -5.39 15.52
N LEU A 656 19.63 -4.10 15.66
CA LEU A 656 20.61 -3.05 15.96
C LEU A 656 20.92 -2.93 17.47
N GLY A 657 20.29 -3.75 18.32
CA GLY A 657 20.46 -3.72 19.76
C GLY A 657 19.76 -2.53 20.42
N LEU A 658 18.70 -2.02 19.79
CA LEU A 658 17.94 -0.86 20.24
C LEU A 658 16.57 -1.31 20.76
N THR A 659 16.12 -0.66 21.83
CA THR A 659 14.76 -0.78 22.35
C THR A 659 14.00 0.48 21.98
N LEU A 660 12.74 0.32 21.53
CA LEU A 660 11.85 1.46 21.38
C LEU A 660 11.59 2.10 22.75
N PRO A 661 11.67 3.43 22.90
CA PRO A 661 11.23 4.08 24.13
C PRO A 661 9.72 3.86 24.29
N ASP A 662 9.28 3.49 25.50
CA ASP A 662 7.86 3.32 25.81
C ASP A 662 7.07 4.57 25.41
N SER A 663 5.92 4.38 24.76
CA SER A 663 5.01 5.44 24.31
C SER A 663 4.36 6.25 25.44
N ASP A 664 4.59 5.87 26.71
CA ASP A 664 3.97 6.49 27.89
C ASP A 664 4.69 7.77 28.36
N GLY A 665 5.66 8.27 27.59
CA GLY A 665 6.44 9.48 27.92
C GLY A 665 5.76 10.82 27.65
N ALA A 666 4.53 10.84 27.14
CA ALA A 666 3.78 12.08 26.90
C ALA A 666 2.96 12.48 28.16
N GLY A 667 3.66 12.98 29.17
CA GLY A 667 3.13 13.92 30.17
C GLY A 667 1.88 13.52 30.97
N ASP A 668 2.01 12.56 31.88
CA ASP A 668 0.97 12.27 32.86
C ASP A 668 1.09 13.21 34.06
N SER A 669 0.25 14.26 34.09
CA SER A 669 -0.01 15.04 35.30
C SER A 669 -1.07 14.34 36.14
N ASP A 670 -0.60 13.56 37.11
CA ASP A 670 -1.15 13.34 38.45
C ASP A 670 -2.67 13.61 38.65
N SER A 671 -3.51 12.60 38.40
CA SER A 671 -4.73 12.39 39.17
C SER A 671 -5.29 10.97 38.99
N GLN A 672 -5.00 10.07 39.93
CA GLN A 672 -5.74 8.81 40.07
C GLN A 672 -7.09 9.04 40.76
N PRO A 673 -8.13 8.28 40.36
CA PRO A 673 -9.10 7.82 41.33
C PRO A 673 -9.25 6.29 41.35
N ALA A 674 -9.34 5.81 42.59
CA ALA A 674 -9.53 4.46 43.13
C ALA A 674 -10.26 3.38 42.28
N GLN A 675 -9.71 2.16 42.33
CA GLN A 675 -10.36 0.90 41.97
C GLN A 675 -11.48 0.51 42.94
N PRO A 676 -12.51 -0.22 42.47
CA PRO A 676 -13.20 -1.22 43.27
C PRO A 676 -13.01 -2.65 42.73
N ALA A 677 -13.18 -3.57 43.66
CA ALA A 677 -12.75 -4.96 43.66
C ALA A 677 -13.46 -5.91 42.68
N ALA A 678 -12.78 -7.03 42.45
CA ALA A 678 -13.10 -8.13 41.54
C ALA A 678 -14.36 -8.92 41.89
N GLU A 679 -15.06 -9.40 40.85
CA GLU A 679 -15.84 -10.64 40.86
C GLU A 679 -15.74 -11.36 39.49
N ASN A 680 -15.84 -12.67 39.54
CA ASN A 680 -15.23 -13.63 38.63
C ASN A 680 -16.30 -14.41 37.85
N THR A 681 -16.40 -14.29 36.51
CA THR A 681 -17.10 -15.27 35.65
C THR A 681 -16.61 -15.30 34.20
N SER A 682 -16.22 -16.51 33.76
CA SER A 682 -16.26 -17.11 32.41
C SER A 682 -15.67 -16.39 31.18
N ALA A 683 -14.57 -16.96 30.67
CA ALA A 683 -14.28 -17.26 29.27
C ALA A 683 -14.72 -16.26 28.19
N THR A 684 -14.00 -15.14 28.11
CA THR A 684 -13.69 -14.44 26.86
C THR A 684 -12.23 -14.01 26.93
N ARG A 685 -11.39 -14.52 26.02
CA ARG A 685 -10.03 -14.01 25.82
C ARG A 685 -10.17 -12.57 25.32
N LYS A 686 -10.09 -11.60 26.22
CA LYS A 686 -9.71 -10.23 25.86
C LYS A 686 -8.24 -10.29 25.42
N LEU A 687 -8.02 -10.37 24.11
CA LEU A 687 -6.89 -9.67 23.51
C LEU A 687 -6.97 -8.21 24.01
N GLY A 688 -5.82 -7.58 24.28
CA GLY A 688 -5.75 -6.20 24.75
C GLY A 688 -6.60 -5.27 23.88
N THR A 689 -6.91 -4.09 24.42
CA THR A 689 -7.61 -2.99 23.73
C THR A 689 -7.18 -2.89 22.25
N ASP A 690 -8.10 -2.59 21.32
CA ASP A 690 -7.83 -2.52 19.85
C ASP A 690 -6.53 -1.77 19.48
N ALA A 691 -6.06 -0.86 20.33
CA ALA A 691 -4.76 -0.21 20.22
C ALA A 691 -3.57 -1.19 20.10
N ASP A 692 -3.55 -2.30 20.84
CA ASP A 692 -2.46 -3.30 20.82
C ASP A 692 -2.36 -4.04 19.48
N ARG A 693 -3.44 -4.08 18.69
CA ARG A 693 -3.49 -4.69 17.35
C ARG A 693 -2.71 -3.87 16.32
N PHE A 694 -2.44 -2.59 16.59
CA PHE A 694 -1.80 -1.69 15.64
C PHE A 694 -0.39 -1.25 16.06
N VAL A 695 0.15 -1.83 17.14
CA VAL A 695 1.54 -1.65 17.56
C VAL A 695 2.40 -2.76 16.95
N GLY A 696 3.54 -2.36 16.36
CA GLY A 696 4.52 -3.26 15.79
C GLY A 696 5.27 -4.06 16.86
N ARG A 697 5.58 -5.31 16.55
CA ARG A 697 6.30 -6.23 17.43
C ARG A 697 7.50 -6.80 16.69
N PRO A 698 8.68 -6.87 17.32
CA PRO A 698 9.83 -7.50 16.68
C PRO A 698 9.51 -8.96 16.37
N LEU A 699 9.90 -9.46 15.20
CA LEU A 699 9.62 -10.85 14.79
C LEU A 699 10.40 -11.87 15.63
N THR A 700 11.54 -11.45 16.18
CA THR A 700 12.42 -12.26 17.01
C THR A 700 12.61 -11.63 18.38
N VAL A 701 12.61 -12.42 19.46
CA VAL A 701 13.15 -11.98 20.75
C VAL A 701 14.65 -12.22 20.82
N ASN A 702 15.34 -11.41 21.63
CA ASN A 702 16.66 -11.80 22.13
C ASN A 702 16.45 -12.88 23.19
N GLY A 703 17.09 -14.03 23.01
CA GLY A 703 17.06 -15.15 23.95
C GLY A 703 17.81 -14.84 25.25
#